data_AF-A0AA88WJR5-F1
#
_entry.id   AF-A0AA88WJR5-F1
#
_cell.length_a   1.000
_cell.length_b   1.000
_cell.length_c   1.000
_cell.angle_alpha   90.00
_cell.angle_beta   90.00
_cell.angle_gamma   90.00
#
_symmetry.space_group_name_H-M   'P 1'
#
loop_
_entity.id
_entity.type
_entity.pdbx_description
1 polymer ?
#
loop_
_entity_poly.entity_id
_entity_poly.type
_entity_poly.pdbx_seq_one_letter_code
_entity_poly.pdbx_strand_id
1 'polypeptide(L)'
;MLDESKFDAHLQLWALRIPRELCKVATKILNGYLIDKPRIKPVTEDPTSEKNRYMILSERVQNCDLSDIPSQKLDELQTMCKIEVVPYSLTLGYSYWTAGHIAHLNIGDELLPYKDVIAKVIYDKNHPRIQTIVNKVGTITNEFRVPKFEILAGKNDMVTEVKQYGATFKLDYSLVYWNSRLEHEHLRLVSQFRAGETICDMFAGIGPFAIPAAQKGCLVYSNDLNPDSVRYLKVNAEINKVNDHIRAYNMDARKFISVLMAVPTCSPNGMLKSEDQNLTAGAFSKLMYFFRGSRPLGGSPMMPTDGKANRGTNKRMRGSVVFNSEPWEHVDHVIMNLPASALKFLDAFRGLIHRKYWKGPLPWIHCYCFIRSSETRELIISEAESALRSSIQDPIFHKVRDVAPNKAMFCLSFRLPEEACLNEDSTNTICKSERRRESMHSLQAVYISHKKQEENSPLFFPFPFSAPTNSSFTFLDSEKDSSIPYSRFTTKKMKMVDARPHCNKNVRIVMFLVLPMVLNGLSVGVNWGTMANHQLPPEKVVQMVKDNGFNKVKLFEADEKILGALIGTDIEVMLAIPNYMLLDMSGDPGVAVSWVVANVTSYCYTGGVKIKYVAVGNEPFLHSYNGTYLQSTLPALKNVQEALNHAGVGSQIKATVPFNADIYYSPESNPVPSAGDFRPEIRDLTIQIIQYLVENDAPFTINIYPFLSLYGNIYFPLDFAFFDGSNKPVKDGDHLYTNVFDANFDTLVWSLNKAGYPDMKIVVGEVGWPTDGDKNANVQNAKRFNQGLIQHALSGNGTPARRGSIDVYLFSLIDENAKSIEPGSFERHWGIFEFDGKPKYKLDVSGSQENVGLVAVEDVRYMPRKWCILNPHVQDLEDLAKNIDYACSLSDCTALGYGSSCNHLSVAGNASYAFNMYYQFKDQNSWDCNFSGLAVVTDEDPSKDECRFLVMIAYGSSEMLRHRKVFHIIFLIIVGCIVFLLLVS
;
A
#
# COMPACT_ATOMS: atom_id res chain seq x y z
N MET A 1 38.21 6.75 33.21
CA MET A 1 36.91 6.17 32.79
C MET A 1 35.81 6.99 33.44
N LEU A 2 34.66 7.19 32.78
CA LEU A 2 33.47 7.72 33.45
C LEU A 2 32.68 6.58 34.07
N ASP A 3 32.49 6.68 35.38
CA ASP A 3 31.70 5.78 36.23
C ASP A 3 30.26 5.64 35.70
N GLU A 4 29.78 4.40 35.60
CA GLU A 4 28.48 4.08 34.99
C GLU A 4 27.33 4.23 35.97
N SER A 5 27.60 4.07 37.28
CA SER A 5 26.63 4.30 38.36
C SER A 5 26.10 5.75 38.39
N LYS A 6 26.78 6.69 37.73
CA LYS A 6 26.35 8.09 37.60
C LYS A 6 25.24 8.32 36.58
N PHE A 7 24.84 7.29 35.84
CA PHE A 7 23.70 7.32 34.91
C PHE A 7 22.50 6.50 35.40
N ASP A 8 22.66 5.77 36.51
CA ASP A 8 21.60 5.04 37.20
C ASP A 8 20.96 5.93 38.27
N ALA A 9 19.63 6.12 38.20
CA ALA A 9 18.88 6.77 39.27
C ALA A 9 18.32 5.71 40.23
N HIS A 10 19.00 5.51 41.36
CA HIS A 10 18.56 4.60 42.42
C HIS A 10 17.53 5.27 43.33
N LEU A 11 16.25 4.90 43.18
CA LEU A 11 15.20 5.28 44.13
C LEU A 11 15.21 4.30 45.31
N GLN A 12 15.36 4.82 46.53
CA GLN A 12 15.04 4.06 47.75
C GLN A 12 13.56 4.27 48.07
N LEU A 13 12.80 3.19 48.09
CA LEU A 13 11.36 3.16 48.27
C LEU A 13 10.98 2.16 49.36
N TRP A 14 9.73 2.19 49.78
CA TRP A 14 9.12 1.12 50.57
C TRP A 14 8.28 0.22 49.68
N ALA A 15 8.19 -1.06 50.02
CA ALA A 15 7.24 -1.98 49.42
C ALA A 15 6.50 -2.77 50.51
N LEU A 16 5.27 -3.18 50.23
CA LEU A 16 4.50 -4.07 51.10
C LEU A 16 4.62 -5.50 50.59
N ARG A 17 5.00 -6.44 51.47
CA ARG A 17 4.90 -7.88 51.19
C ARG A 17 3.45 -8.32 51.40
N ILE A 18 2.78 -8.70 50.30
CA ILE A 18 1.36 -9.08 50.28
C ILE A 18 1.20 -10.47 49.63
N PRO A 19 0.31 -11.36 50.12
CA PRO A 19 0.02 -12.63 49.47
C PRO A 19 -0.46 -12.45 48.02
N ARG A 20 0.08 -13.25 47.10
CA ARG A 20 -0.11 -13.10 45.63
C ARG A 20 -1.57 -13.04 45.20
N GLU A 21 -2.45 -13.76 45.90
CA GLU A 21 -3.89 -13.81 45.65
C GLU A 21 -4.63 -12.52 46.07
N LEU A 22 -4.14 -11.81 47.08
CA LEU A 22 -4.75 -10.58 47.61
C LEU A 22 -4.27 -9.31 46.89
N CYS A 23 -3.15 -9.36 46.17
CA CYS A 23 -2.56 -8.20 45.48
C CYS A 23 -3.57 -7.44 44.59
N LYS A 24 -4.48 -8.14 43.90
CA LYS A 24 -5.49 -7.50 43.03
C LYS A 24 -6.50 -6.64 43.81
N VAL A 25 -6.78 -6.96 45.07
CA VAL A 25 -7.65 -6.17 45.96
C VAL A 25 -6.84 -5.05 46.60
N ALA A 26 -5.64 -5.39 47.13
CA ALA A 26 -4.70 -4.42 47.69
C ALA A 26 -4.36 -3.26 46.73
N THR A 27 -4.24 -3.53 45.42
CA THR A 27 -3.98 -2.50 44.41
C THR A 27 -5.11 -1.48 44.29
N LYS A 28 -6.37 -1.89 44.51
CA LYS A 28 -7.52 -0.96 44.51
C LYS A 28 -7.50 -0.05 45.74
N ILE A 29 -7.29 -0.64 46.91
CA ILE A 29 -7.24 0.08 48.19
C ILE A 29 -6.09 1.10 48.16
N LEU A 30 -4.90 0.69 47.72
CA LEU A 30 -3.70 1.52 47.64
C LEU A 30 -3.62 2.40 46.37
N ASN A 31 -4.72 2.55 45.61
CA ASN A 31 -4.74 3.46 44.47
C ASN A 31 -4.37 4.90 44.90
N GLY A 32 -3.51 5.55 44.12
CA GLY A 32 -2.87 6.84 44.41
C GLY A 32 -1.58 6.79 45.24
N TYR A 33 -1.23 5.63 45.83
CA TYR A 33 -0.08 5.47 46.75
C TYR A 33 0.99 4.49 46.26
N LEU A 34 0.67 3.60 45.32
CA LEU A 34 1.65 2.73 44.64
C LEU A 34 2.49 3.50 43.61
N ILE A 35 3.67 2.98 43.24
CA ILE A 35 4.53 3.63 42.25
C ILE A 35 3.86 3.70 40.87
N ASP A 36 3.69 4.92 40.38
CA ASP A 36 3.27 5.22 39.02
C ASP A 36 4.44 5.86 38.26
N LYS A 37 5.15 5.05 37.47
CA LYS A 37 6.17 5.51 36.52
C LYS A 37 6.12 4.67 35.24
N PRO A 38 6.31 5.27 34.05
CA PRO A 38 6.33 4.55 32.78
C PRO A 38 7.27 3.33 32.80
N ARG A 39 6.75 2.19 32.33
CA ARG A 39 7.46 0.89 32.22
C ARG A 39 7.82 0.20 33.55
N ILE A 40 7.51 0.79 34.71
CA ILE A 40 7.63 0.14 36.03
C ILE A 40 6.29 -0.50 36.40
N LYS A 41 6.31 -1.73 36.95
CA LYS A 41 5.11 -2.41 37.45
C LYS A 41 5.00 -2.18 38.96
N PRO A 42 3.86 -1.71 39.51
CA PRO A 42 3.70 -1.47 40.95
C PRO A 42 3.64 -2.76 41.79
N VAL A 43 3.55 -3.93 41.16
CA VAL A 43 3.65 -5.24 41.81
C VAL A 43 4.76 -6.04 41.14
N THR A 44 5.71 -6.51 41.93
CA THR A 44 6.89 -7.28 41.52
C THR A 44 7.07 -8.54 42.36
N GLU A 45 8.02 -9.39 41.99
CA GLU A 45 8.25 -10.68 42.66
C GLU A 45 8.98 -10.52 43.99
N ASP A 46 8.55 -11.24 45.03
CA ASP A 46 9.25 -11.32 46.31
C ASP A 46 10.36 -12.38 46.18
N PRO A 47 11.65 -12.01 46.20
CA PRO A 47 12.76 -12.95 46.03
C PRO A 47 12.94 -13.91 47.21
N THR A 48 12.18 -13.72 48.31
CA THR A 48 12.18 -14.59 49.49
C THR A 48 10.99 -15.53 49.56
N SER A 49 9.95 -15.36 48.74
CA SER A 49 8.71 -16.14 48.82
C SER A 49 7.90 -16.13 47.52
N GLU A 50 7.81 -17.29 46.84
CA GLU A 50 6.96 -17.46 45.65
C GLU A 50 5.46 -17.21 45.91
N LYS A 51 5.02 -17.31 47.17
CA LYS A 51 3.62 -17.10 47.59
C LYS A 51 3.25 -15.62 47.75
N ASN A 52 4.24 -14.75 47.95
CA ASN A 52 4.04 -13.32 48.15
C ASN A 52 4.42 -12.53 46.91
N ARG A 53 4.03 -11.26 46.84
CA ARG A 53 4.57 -10.28 45.90
C ARG A 53 4.85 -8.98 46.64
N TYR A 54 5.80 -8.20 46.14
CA TYR A 54 6.12 -6.88 46.66
C TYR A 54 5.27 -5.84 45.92
N MET A 55 4.52 -5.05 46.67
CA MET A 55 3.73 -3.93 46.18
C MET A 55 4.50 -2.64 46.46
N ILE A 56 5.10 -2.06 45.43
CA ILE A 56 6.05 -0.95 45.53
C ILE A 56 5.26 0.35 45.73
N LEU A 57 5.57 1.07 46.80
CA LEU A 57 4.96 2.36 47.12
C LEU A 57 5.62 3.49 46.31
N SER A 58 4.88 4.56 46.09
CA SER A 58 5.36 5.77 45.40
C SER A 58 6.34 6.57 46.26
N GLU A 59 7.10 7.47 45.62
CA GLU A 59 7.99 8.45 46.28
C GLU A 59 7.27 9.41 47.25
N ARG A 60 5.93 9.36 47.30
CA ARG A 60 5.08 10.11 48.24
C ARG A 60 4.97 9.43 49.61
N VAL A 61 5.24 8.12 49.71
CA VAL A 61 5.26 7.38 50.97
C VAL A 61 6.72 7.20 51.37
N GLN A 62 7.18 8.04 52.29
CA GLN A 62 8.58 8.11 52.73
C GLN A 62 8.76 7.49 54.12
N ASN A 63 7.69 7.45 54.92
CA ASN A 63 7.71 6.95 56.28
C ASN A 63 7.39 5.44 56.33
N CYS A 64 8.24 4.69 57.03
CA CYS A 64 8.13 3.21 57.14
C CYS A 64 6.96 2.74 58.02
N ASP A 65 6.34 3.64 58.80
CA ASP A 65 5.11 3.40 59.56
C ASP A 65 3.83 3.56 58.70
N LEU A 66 4.00 3.93 57.42
CA LEU A 66 2.93 4.21 56.45
C LEU A 66 2.04 5.41 56.81
N SER A 67 2.49 6.32 57.69
CA SER A 67 1.74 7.53 58.10
C SER A 67 1.33 8.46 56.93
N ASP A 68 1.99 8.37 55.78
CA ASP A 68 1.64 9.08 54.54
C ASP A 68 0.38 8.51 53.84
N ILE A 69 -0.13 7.35 54.28
CA ILE A 69 -1.32 6.67 53.74
C ILE A 69 -2.49 6.86 54.73
N PRO A 70 -3.69 7.28 54.28
CA PRO A 70 -4.86 7.44 55.15
C PRO A 70 -5.20 6.16 55.94
N SER A 71 -5.39 6.30 57.26
CA SER A 71 -5.64 5.17 58.17
C SER A 71 -6.74 4.24 57.68
N GLN A 72 -7.86 4.76 57.21
CA GLN A 72 -8.97 3.98 56.64
C GLN A 72 -8.52 2.97 55.56
N LYS A 73 -7.55 3.32 54.70
CA LYS A 73 -6.99 2.42 53.67
C LYS A 73 -6.06 1.37 54.28
N LEU A 74 -5.34 1.72 55.35
CA LEU A 74 -4.48 0.79 56.08
C LEU A 74 -5.31 -0.21 56.90
N ASP A 75 -6.38 0.24 57.56
CA ASP A 75 -7.29 -0.59 58.34
C ASP A 75 -8.01 -1.63 57.46
N GLU A 76 -8.47 -1.22 56.27
CA GLU A 76 -9.04 -2.12 55.26
C GLU A 76 -8.02 -3.17 54.79
N LEU A 77 -6.76 -2.78 54.59
CA LEU A 77 -5.69 -3.68 54.15
C LEU A 77 -5.24 -4.65 55.26
N GLN A 78 -5.14 -4.18 56.51
CA GLN A 78 -4.82 -4.99 57.69
C GLN A 78 -5.91 -6.01 58.01
N THR A 79 -7.17 -5.68 57.75
CA THR A 79 -8.32 -6.59 57.91
C THR A 79 -8.21 -7.82 56.99
N MET A 80 -7.58 -7.68 55.82
CA MET A 80 -7.38 -8.80 54.87
C MET A 80 -6.09 -9.59 55.10
N CYS A 81 -4.99 -8.93 55.48
CA CYS A 81 -3.69 -9.59 55.63
C CYS A 81 -2.74 -8.84 56.56
N LYS A 82 -1.80 -9.58 57.18
CA LYS A 82 -0.69 -8.99 57.92
C LYS A 82 0.25 -8.27 56.94
N ILE A 83 0.29 -6.94 57.04
CA ILE A 83 1.23 -6.10 56.29
C ILE A 83 2.63 -6.27 56.87
N GLU A 84 3.63 -6.42 55.99
CA GLU A 84 5.05 -6.25 56.33
C GLU A 84 5.66 -5.24 55.36
N VAL A 85 6.22 -4.16 55.91
CA VAL A 85 6.89 -3.10 55.14
C VAL A 85 8.36 -3.47 54.98
N VAL A 86 8.85 -3.52 53.74
CA VAL A 86 10.24 -3.85 53.41
C VAL A 86 10.89 -2.72 52.60
N PRO A 87 12.19 -2.44 52.80
CA PRO A 87 12.91 -1.49 51.96
C PRO A 87 13.07 -2.08 50.55
N TYR A 88 12.87 -1.25 49.52
CA TYR A 88 12.92 -1.64 48.12
C TYR A 88 13.74 -0.64 47.30
N SER A 89 14.87 -1.08 46.76
CA SER A 89 15.73 -0.27 45.90
C SER A 89 15.36 -0.48 44.43
N LEU A 90 14.96 0.59 43.73
CA LEU A 90 14.64 0.58 42.31
C LEU A 90 15.69 1.35 41.50
N THR A 91 16.44 0.66 40.65
CA THR A 91 17.37 1.31 39.71
C THR A 91 16.66 1.66 38.41
N LEU A 92 16.62 2.95 38.07
CA LEU A 92 16.16 3.46 36.77
C LEU A 92 17.37 3.74 35.88
N GLY A 93 17.50 3.02 34.77
CA GLY A 93 18.62 3.15 33.83
C GLY A 93 18.17 3.10 32.36
N TYR A 94 19.03 3.58 31.47
CA TYR A 94 18.73 3.70 30.02
C TYR A 94 18.93 2.37 29.29
N SER A 95 17.94 1.95 28.51
CA SER A 95 18.01 0.72 27.68
C SER A 95 17.99 1.03 26.19
N TYR A 96 19.05 0.61 25.50
CA TYR A 96 19.18 0.61 24.04
C TYR A 96 19.40 -0.82 23.54
N TRP A 97 19.07 -1.07 22.27
CA TRP A 97 19.20 -2.40 21.64
C TRP A 97 20.26 -2.34 20.55
N THR A 98 20.89 -3.47 20.21
CA THR A 98 21.96 -3.50 19.19
C THR A 98 21.70 -4.53 18.10
N ALA A 99 22.10 -4.17 16.88
CA ALA A 99 22.20 -5.05 15.73
C ALA A 99 23.62 -4.89 15.17
N GLY A 100 24.50 -5.83 15.50
CA GLY A 100 25.92 -5.76 15.13
C GLY A 100 26.59 -4.49 15.68
N HIS A 101 27.07 -3.63 14.78
CA HIS A 101 27.69 -2.34 15.10
C HIS A 101 26.71 -1.18 15.28
N ILE A 102 25.42 -1.41 15.09
CA ILE A 102 24.37 -0.38 15.14
C ILE A 102 23.69 -0.43 16.51
N ALA A 103 23.57 0.73 17.18
CA ALA A 103 22.73 0.88 18.37
C ALA A 103 21.45 1.64 18.03
N HIS A 104 20.31 1.07 18.40
CA HIS A 104 18.96 1.54 18.09
C HIS A 104 18.30 2.11 19.35
N LEU A 105 18.05 3.42 19.32
CA LEU A 105 17.37 4.22 20.34
C LEU A 105 15.89 4.41 19.97
N ASN A 106 15.05 4.54 20.99
CA ASN A 106 13.65 4.97 20.87
C ASN A 106 13.47 6.11 21.88
N ILE A 107 13.86 7.31 21.47
CA ILE A 107 13.85 8.52 22.29
C ILE A 107 12.41 9.03 22.38
N GLY A 108 11.91 9.29 23.59
CA GLY A 108 10.59 9.91 23.82
C GLY A 108 10.64 11.41 23.55
N ASP A 109 9.48 12.02 23.30
CA ASP A 109 9.39 13.43 22.90
C ASP A 109 9.99 14.38 23.96
N GLU A 110 9.86 14.03 25.24
CA GLU A 110 10.46 14.72 26.38
C GLU A 110 12.00 14.67 26.43
N LEU A 111 12.62 13.76 25.67
CA LEU A 111 14.08 13.59 25.55
C LEU A 111 14.64 13.99 24.18
N LEU A 112 13.81 14.32 23.18
CA LEU A 112 14.27 14.77 21.86
C LEU A 112 15.24 15.98 21.91
N PRO A 113 15.06 17.00 22.78
CA PRO A 113 16.02 18.11 22.90
C PRO A 113 17.43 17.70 23.33
N TYR A 114 17.60 16.48 23.85
CA TYR A 114 18.89 15.94 24.31
C TYR A 114 19.44 14.83 23.39
N LYS A 115 18.79 14.54 22.25
CA LYS A 115 19.07 13.36 21.42
C LYS A 115 20.53 13.26 20.98
N ASP A 116 21.15 14.37 20.61
CA ASP A 116 22.54 14.40 20.12
C ASP A 116 23.55 14.16 21.26
N VAL A 117 23.24 14.64 22.47
CA VAL A 117 24.05 14.39 23.68
C VAL A 117 23.94 12.92 24.08
N ILE A 118 22.73 12.37 24.09
CA ILE A 118 22.47 10.95 24.38
C ILE A 118 23.20 10.06 23.36
N ALA A 119 23.06 10.34 22.07
CA ALA A 119 23.70 9.58 21.01
C ALA A 119 25.23 9.67 21.08
N LYS A 120 25.79 10.86 21.31
CA LYS A 120 27.24 11.03 21.47
C LYS A 120 27.78 10.27 22.68
N VAL A 121 27.11 10.33 23.84
CA VAL A 121 27.54 9.56 25.03
C VAL A 121 27.50 8.06 24.75
N ILE A 122 26.45 7.54 24.09
CA ILE A 122 26.36 6.11 23.76
C ILE A 122 27.42 5.71 22.72
N TYR A 123 27.72 6.57 21.73
CA TYR A 123 28.79 6.36 20.76
C TYR A 123 30.18 6.32 21.42
N ASP A 124 30.55 7.39 22.13
CA ASP A 124 31.87 7.54 22.78
C ASP A 124 32.13 6.44 23.83
N LYS A 125 31.07 5.94 24.50
CA LYS A 125 31.14 4.82 25.44
C LYS A 125 31.32 3.44 24.77
N ASN A 126 30.87 3.26 23.53
CA ASN A 126 30.82 1.94 22.88
C ASN A 126 31.73 1.81 21.65
N HIS A 127 32.35 2.88 21.17
CA HIS A 127 33.33 2.83 20.09
C HIS A 127 34.55 1.98 20.52
N PRO A 128 35.08 1.06 19.67
CA PRO A 128 34.73 0.81 18.28
C PRO A 128 33.68 -0.31 18.05
N ARG A 129 33.11 -0.90 19.10
CA ARG A 129 32.10 -1.98 19.01
C ARG A 129 30.82 -1.49 18.33
N ILE A 130 30.36 -0.31 18.72
CA ILE A 130 29.27 0.40 18.06
C ILE A 130 29.88 1.51 17.21
N GLN A 131 29.43 1.61 15.95
CA GLN A 131 29.94 2.55 14.95
C GLN A 131 28.85 3.44 14.36
N THR A 132 27.58 3.16 14.65
CA THR A 132 26.42 3.94 14.19
C THR A 132 25.35 3.95 15.28
N ILE A 133 24.86 5.14 15.63
CA ILE A 133 23.72 5.33 16.53
C ILE A 133 22.52 5.80 15.70
N VAL A 134 21.40 5.08 15.79
CA VAL A 134 20.14 5.47 15.15
C VAL A 134 19.04 5.69 16.17
N ASN A 135 18.17 6.66 15.92
CA ASN A 135 16.88 6.78 16.59
C ASN A 135 15.76 6.42 15.59
N LYS A 136 14.74 5.71 16.06
CA LYS A 136 13.56 5.39 15.24
C LYS A 136 12.69 6.64 15.11
N VAL A 137 12.37 7.02 13.87
CA VAL A 137 11.51 8.17 13.56
C VAL A 137 10.13 7.69 13.15
N GLY A 138 9.08 8.28 13.73
CA GLY A 138 7.69 8.03 13.35
C GLY A 138 7.15 6.63 13.65
N THR A 139 5.95 6.35 13.17
CA THR A 139 5.30 5.04 13.21
C THR A 139 5.69 4.19 11.99
N ILE A 140 5.46 2.87 12.06
CA ILE A 140 5.73 1.97 10.95
C ILE A 140 4.45 1.90 10.09
N THR A 141 4.44 2.63 8.98
CA THR A 141 3.27 2.80 8.09
C THR A 141 3.38 2.06 6.76
N ASN A 142 4.58 1.63 6.36
CA ASN A 142 4.82 0.91 5.11
C ASN A 142 4.42 -0.58 5.20
N GLU A 143 4.03 -1.15 4.07
CA GLU A 143 3.56 -2.54 3.97
C GLU A 143 4.66 -3.55 4.35
N PHE A 144 5.91 -3.28 3.96
CA PHE A 144 7.11 -4.05 4.32
C PHE A 144 7.53 -3.92 5.80
N ARG A 145 6.86 -3.07 6.58
CA ARG A 145 7.07 -2.83 8.02
C ARG A 145 8.50 -2.45 8.44
N VAL A 146 9.23 -1.79 7.55
CA VAL A 146 10.60 -1.32 7.78
C VAL A 146 10.55 0.05 8.48
N PRO A 147 11.16 0.23 9.68
CA PRO A 147 11.13 1.52 10.38
C PRO A 147 11.96 2.59 9.67
N LYS A 148 11.47 3.83 9.63
CA LYS A 148 12.31 5.00 9.30
C LYS A 148 13.28 5.25 10.46
N PHE A 149 14.53 5.60 10.16
CA PHE A 149 15.59 5.86 11.14
C PHE A 149 16.31 7.19 10.83
N GLU A 150 16.62 7.97 11.85
CA GLU A 150 17.62 9.04 11.78
C GLU A 150 18.96 8.52 12.35
N ILE A 151 20.08 8.91 11.75
CA ILE A 151 21.42 8.61 12.27
C ILE A 151 21.86 9.81 13.13
N LEU A 152 22.07 9.57 14.42
CA LEU A 152 22.42 10.63 15.38
C LEU A 152 23.93 10.74 15.64
N ALA A 153 24.68 9.65 15.49
CA ALA A 153 26.14 9.67 15.67
C ALA A 153 26.84 8.51 14.94
N GLY A 154 28.09 8.72 14.56
CA GLY A 154 28.94 7.71 13.94
C GLY A 154 28.90 7.69 12.41
N LYS A 155 29.12 6.52 11.82
CA LYS A 155 29.16 6.30 10.37
C LYS A 155 27.76 6.20 9.79
N ASN A 156 27.58 6.71 8.57
CA ASN A 156 26.43 6.39 7.73
C ASN A 156 26.63 5.00 7.08
N ASP A 157 26.46 3.95 7.89
CA ASP A 157 26.58 2.55 7.47
C ASP A 157 25.54 1.68 8.20
N MET A 158 24.48 1.31 7.47
CA MET A 158 23.36 0.52 7.97
C MET A 158 23.52 -1.00 7.68
N VAL A 159 24.57 -1.42 6.97
CA VAL A 159 24.77 -2.82 6.57
C VAL A 159 25.56 -3.56 7.64
N THR A 160 24.87 -4.35 8.47
CA THR A 160 25.45 -4.99 9.65
C THR A 160 25.34 -6.51 9.64
N GLU A 161 26.09 -7.17 10.53
CA GLU A 161 26.07 -8.62 10.74
C GLU A 161 25.79 -8.96 12.21
N VAL A 162 24.79 -9.80 12.42
CA VAL A 162 24.32 -10.25 13.74
C VAL A 162 24.49 -11.77 13.83
N LYS A 163 24.94 -12.29 14.97
CA LYS A 163 25.10 -13.73 15.19
C LYS A 163 24.14 -14.20 16.28
N GLN A 164 23.27 -15.15 15.93
CA GLN A 164 22.26 -15.73 16.82
C GLN A 164 22.25 -17.26 16.61
N TYR A 165 22.34 -18.03 17.70
CA TYR A 165 22.38 -19.51 17.70
C TYR A 165 23.39 -20.19 16.77
N GLY A 166 24.48 -19.52 16.40
CA GLY A 166 25.47 -20.03 15.45
C GLY A 166 25.12 -19.76 13.98
N ALA A 167 23.94 -19.24 13.69
CA ALA A 167 23.66 -18.58 12.42
C ALA A 167 24.24 -17.14 12.41
N THR A 168 24.68 -16.68 11.24
CA THR A 168 25.13 -15.32 10.98
C THR A 168 24.18 -14.65 9.99
N PHE A 169 23.51 -13.59 10.42
CA PHE A 169 22.56 -12.82 9.63
C PHE A 169 23.18 -11.49 9.21
N LYS A 170 23.36 -11.31 7.91
CA LYS A 170 23.67 -10.03 7.27
C LYS A 170 22.35 -9.34 6.89
N LEU A 171 22.28 -8.03 7.08
CA LEU A 171 21.15 -7.20 6.71
C LEU A 171 21.57 -5.75 6.52
N ASP A 172 20.79 -5.01 5.74
CA ASP A 172 20.71 -3.55 5.88
C ASP A 172 19.59 -3.21 6.87
N TYR A 173 19.94 -2.58 7.98
CA TYR A 173 19.01 -2.24 9.06
C TYR A 173 17.99 -1.17 8.66
N SER A 174 18.15 -0.52 7.50
CA SER A 174 17.21 0.44 6.92
C SER A 174 16.27 -0.14 5.86
N LEU A 175 16.46 -1.41 5.43
CA LEU A 175 15.67 -2.06 4.37
C LEU A 175 14.83 -3.27 4.83
N VAL A 176 15.08 -3.81 6.03
CA VAL A 176 14.36 -5.00 6.54
C VAL A 176 13.91 -4.83 7.99
N TYR A 177 12.87 -5.55 8.40
CA TYR A 177 12.50 -5.64 9.81
C TYR A 177 13.44 -6.62 10.55
N TRP A 178 14.13 -6.13 11.58
CA TRP A 178 14.92 -6.98 12.47
C TRP A 178 14.73 -6.61 13.95
N ASN A 179 14.70 -7.62 14.82
CA ASN A 179 14.54 -7.42 16.25
C ASN A 179 15.29 -8.50 17.04
N SER A 180 16.52 -8.18 17.45
CA SER A 180 17.39 -9.09 18.23
C SER A 180 16.74 -9.60 19.52
N ARG A 181 15.70 -8.94 20.05
CA ARG A 181 15.00 -9.36 21.29
C ARG A 181 14.04 -10.53 21.10
N LEU A 182 13.78 -10.97 19.87
CA LEU A 182 12.97 -12.16 19.57
C LEU A 182 13.83 -13.45 19.50
N GLU A 183 15.15 -13.36 19.68
CA GLU A 183 16.10 -14.47 19.62
C GLU A 183 15.61 -15.72 20.39
N HIS A 184 15.31 -15.59 21.69
CA HIS A 184 14.83 -16.72 22.51
C HIS A 184 13.54 -17.39 22.00
N GLU A 185 12.68 -16.66 21.31
CA GLU A 185 11.46 -17.21 20.70
C GLU A 185 11.76 -17.94 19.38
N HIS A 186 12.69 -17.42 18.58
CA HIS A 186 13.18 -18.10 17.38
C HIS A 186 13.77 -19.47 17.74
N LEU A 187 14.64 -19.54 18.77
CA LEU A 187 15.14 -20.82 19.28
C LEU A 187 14.03 -21.68 19.88
N ARG A 188 13.09 -21.11 20.67
CA ARG A 188 12.00 -21.91 21.25
C ARG A 188 11.23 -22.66 20.16
N LEU A 189 10.82 -21.99 19.09
CA LEU A 189 10.10 -22.65 18.00
C LEU A 189 11.01 -23.62 17.24
N VAL A 190 12.17 -23.17 16.76
CA VAL A 190 13.12 -24.03 16.02
C VAL A 190 13.56 -25.25 16.84
N SER A 191 13.63 -25.17 18.16
CA SER A 191 14.02 -26.29 19.02
C SER A 191 13.09 -27.51 18.90
N GLN A 192 11.82 -27.29 18.56
CA GLN A 192 10.81 -28.35 18.39
C GLN A 192 10.98 -29.14 17.07
N PHE A 193 11.47 -28.49 16.01
CA PHE A 193 11.64 -29.11 14.69
C PHE A 193 12.72 -30.20 14.67
N ARG A 194 12.61 -31.17 13.76
CA ARG A 194 13.50 -32.34 13.62
C ARG A 194 14.13 -32.39 12.23
N ALA A 195 15.31 -32.99 12.14
CA ALA A 195 15.96 -33.22 10.85
C ALA A 195 15.08 -34.08 9.94
N GLY A 196 14.89 -33.64 8.70
CA GLY A 196 13.99 -34.27 7.71
C GLY A 196 12.59 -33.66 7.62
N GLU A 197 12.15 -32.85 8.58
CA GLU A 197 10.84 -32.19 8.54
C GLU A 197 10.78 -31.10 7.44
N THR A 198 9.57 -30.87 6.93
CA THR A 198 9.27 -29.82 5.95
C THR A 198 8.56 -28.64 6.64
N ILE A 199 9.18 -27.46 6.57
CA ILE A 199 8.75 -26.23 7.24
C ILE A 199 8.33 -25.20 6.20
N CYS A 200 7.20 -24.53 6.42
CA CYS A 200 6.73 -23.42 5.59
C CYS A 200 6.69 -22.11 6.40
N ASP A 201 7.59 -21.17 6.12
CA ASP A 201 7.63 -19.84 6.75
C ASP A 201 7.01 -18.80 5.81
N MET A 202 5.82 -18.31 6.14
CA MET A 202 5.02 -17.43 5.27
C MET A 202 5.42 -15.95 5.34
N PHE A 203 6.16 -15.56 6.39
CA PHE A 203 6.59 -14.20 6.70
C PHE A 203 8.04 -14.23 7.21
N ALA A 204 8.91 -14.77 6.35
CA ALA A 204 10.24 -15.24 6.72
C ALA A 204 11.26 -14.12 6.98
N GLY A 205 11.00 -12.87 6.59
CA GLY A 205 11.98 -11.79 6.67
C GLY A 205 13.33 -12.19 6.06
N ILE A 206 14.42 -11.98 6.81
CA ILE A 206 15.78 -12.43 6.44
C ILE A 206 16.13 -13.86 6.90
N GLY A 207 15.12 -14.62 7.36
CA GLY A 207 15.19 -16.03 7.75
C GLY A 207 15.49 -16.38 9.21
N PRO A 208 15.01 -15.65 10.26
CA PRO A 208 15.35 -15.96 11.64
C PRO A 208 14.85 -17.34 12.13
N PHE A 209 13.77 -17.88 11.54
CA PHE A 209 13.39 -19.29 11.72
C PHE A 209 13.97 -20.18 10.61
N ALA A 210 13.93 -19.70 9.36
CA ALA A 210 14.35 -20.47 8.18
C ALA A 210 15.83 -20.91 8.21
N ILE A 211 16.77 -20.00 8.50
CA ILE A 211 18.21 -20.35 8.56
C ILE A 211 18.47 -21.40 9.67
N PRO A 212 18.03 -21.23 10.93
CA PRO A 212 18.32 -22.23 11.96
C PRO A 212 17.55 -23.55 11.80
N ALA A 213 16.36 -23.53 11.20
CA ALA A 213 15.64 -24.76 10.82
C ALA A 213 16.38 -25.53 9.70
N ALA A 214 16.86 -24.84 8.68
CA ALA A 214 17.67 -25.46 7.64
C ALA A 214 19.03 -25.96 8.18
N GLN A 215 19.65 -25.27 9.14
CA GLN A 215 20.85 -25.75 9.85
C GLN A 215 20.61 -27.02 10.68
N LYS A 216 19.36 -27.27 11.13
CA LYS A 216 18.95 -28.56 11.71
C LYS A 216 18.76 -29.68 10.68
N GLY A 217 18.80 -29.39 9.38
CA GLY A 217 18.50 -30.34 8.31
C GLY A 217 17.01 -30.49 8.04
N CYS A 218 16.21 -29.44 8.25
CA CYS A 218 14.83 -29.37 7.73
C CYS A 218 14.86 -28.82 6.29
N LEU A 219 13.86 -29.15 5.47
CA LEU A 219 13.61 -28.44 4.21
C LEU A 219 12.68 -27.26 4.49
N VAL A 220 13.07 -26.05 4.10
CA VAL A 220 12.29 -24.84 4.37
C VAL A 220 11.82 -24.18 3.08
N TYR A 221 10.51 -24.00 2.96
CA TYR A 221 9.88 -23.09 2.01
C TYR A 221 9.68 -21.76 2.71
N SER A 222 10.23 -20.68 2.17
CA SER A 222 10.26 -19.37 2.84
C SER A 222 9.76 -18.28 1.91
N ASN A 223 8.79 -17.50 2.36
CA ASN A 223 8.24 -16.36 1.63
C ASN A 223 8.31 -15.09 2.48
N ASP A 224 8.59 -13.96 1.85
CA ASP A 224 8.30 -12.65 2.42
C ASP A 224 7.83 -11.70 1.32
N LEU A 225 7.03 -10.69 1.67
CA LEU A 225 6.52 -9.71 0.71
C LEU A 225 7.59 -8.65 0.37
N ASN A 226 8.51 -8.36 1.30
CA ASN A 226 9.59 -7.39 1.10
C ASN A 226 10.73 -8.03 0.25
N PRO A 227 11.02 -7.51 -0.96
CA PRO A 227 12.07 -8.06 -1.84
C PRO A 227 13.47 -8.00 -1.22
N ASP A 228 13.79 -6.96 -0.42
CA ASP A 228 15.06 -6.87 0.30
C ASP A 228 15.17 -7.90 1.43
N SER A 229 14.05 -8.24 2.08
CA SER A 229 14.04 -9.33 3.06
C SER A 229 14.36 -10.66 2.39
N VAL A 230 13.76 -10.95 1.23
CA VAL A 230 14.05 -12.17 0.45
C VAL A 230 15.47 -12.16 -0.14
N ARG A 231 16.00 -10.99 -0.51
CA ARG A 231 17.40 -10.80 -0.92
C ARG A 231 18.37 -11.16 0.21
N TYR A 232 18.15 -10.64 1.41
CA TYR A 232 19.00 -10.96 2.57
C TYR A 232 18.79 -12.40 3.08
N LEU A 233 17.58 -12.98 2.96
CA LEU A 233 17.34 -14.40 3.23
C LEU A 233 18.24 -15.30 2.36
N LYS A 234 18.34 -15.03 1.05
CA LYS A 234 19.21 -15.78 0.13
C LYS A 234 20.69 -15.63 0.49
N VAL A 235 21.15 -14.40 0.73
CA VAL A 235 22.52 -14.10 1.20
C VAL A 235 22.82 -14.82 2.53
N ASN A 236 21.87 -14.87 3.46
CA ASN A 236 22.02 -15.56 4.73
C ASN A 236 22.02 -17.08 4.58
N ALA A 237 21.27 -17.64 3.63
CA ALA A 237 21.32 -19.06 3.31
C ALA A 237 22.70 -19.48 2.76
N GLU A 238 23.33 -18.64 1.94
CA GLU A 238 24.70 -18.84 1.46
C GLU A 238 25.75 -18.71 2.58
N ILE A 239 25.70 -17.63 3.37
CA ILE A 239 26.61 -17.39 4.51
C ILE A 239 26.61 -18.58 5.48
N ASN A 240 25.43 -19.13 5.76
CA ASN A 240 25.24 -20.24 6.69
C ASN A 240 25.32 -21.63 6.03
N LYS A 241 25.52 -21.70 4.70
CA LYS A 241 25.70 -22.93 3.91
C LYS A 241 24.51 -23.89 3.98
N VAL A 242 23.32 -23.30 3.87
CA VAL A 242 22.01 -23.98 3.90
C VAL A 242 21.12 -23.61 2.71
N ASN A 243 21.69 -22.96 1.69
CA ASN A 243 21.00 -22.61 0.43
C ASN A 243 20.34 -23.83 -0.24
N ASP A 244 20.94 -25.02 -0.16
CA ASP A 244 20.38 -26.27 -0.72
C ASP A 244 19.08 -26.73 0.00
N HIS A 245 18.81 -26.19 1.18
CA HIS A 245 17.70 -26.56 2.06
C HIS A 245 16.63 -25.45 2.18
N ILE A 246 16.77 -24.33 1.46
CA ILE A 246 15.84 -23.19 1.53
C ILE A 246 15.35 -22.80 0.14
N ARG A 247 14.06 -22.94 -0.11
CA ARG A 247 13.37 -22.46 -1.32
C ARG A 247 12.73 -21.10 -1.00
N ALA A 248 13.31 -20.02 -1.52
CA ALA A 248 12.96 -18.63 -1.16
C ALA A 248 12.13 -17.90 -2.23
N TYR A 249 10.93 -17.45 -1.84
CA TYR A 249 9.88 -16.83 -2.65
C TYR A 249 9.63 -15.37 -2.24
N ASN A 250 9.12 -14.57 -3.16
CA ASN A 250 8.70 -13.18 -2.91
C ASN A 250 7.33 -12.93 -3.56
N MET A 251 6.26 -13.03 -2.77
CA MET A 251 4.87 -12.75 -3.17
C MET A 251 3.96 -12.60 -1.95
N ASP A 252 2.69 -12.22 -2.17
CA ASP A 252 1.65 -12.31 -1.14
C ASP A 252 1.57 -13.73 -0.54
N ALA A 253 1.35 -13.81 0.78
CA ALA A 253 1.37 -15.06 1.51
C ALA A 253 0.20 -16.01 1.19
N ARG A 254 -0.97 -15.50 0.74
CA ARG A 254 -2.07 -16.36 0.26
C ARG A 254 -1.74 -16.94 -1.10
N LYS A 255 -1.21 -16.11 -2.02
CA LYS A 255 -0.72 -16.56 -3.32
C LYS A 255 0.41 -17.60 -3.16
N PHE A 256 1.34 -17.37 -2.23
CA PHE A 256 2.41 -18.31 -1.91
C PHE A 256 1.88 -19.68 -1.48
N ILE A 257 1.04 -19.75 -0.45
CA ILE A 257 0.56 -21.07 0.05
C ILE A 257 -0.34 -21.78 -0.98
N SER A 258 -1.11 -21.02 -1.77
CA SER A 258 -1.91 -21.54 -2.89
C SER A 258 -1.04 -22.16 -3.98
N VAL A 259 -0.01 -21.46 -4.44
CA VAL A 259 0.97 -21.97 -5.44
C VAL A 259 1.77 -23.15 -4.88
N LEU A 260 2.11 -23.13 -3.59
CA LEU A 260 2.88 -24.18 -2.93
C LEU A 260 2.11 -25.50 -2.80
N MET A 261 0.78 -25.45 -2.66
CA MET A 261 -0.10 -26.62 -2.52
C MET A 261 -0.75 -27.09 -3.83
N ALA A 262 -0.46 -26.42 -4.95
CA ALA A 262 -1.05 -26.75 -6.25
C ALA A 262 -0.52 -28.08 -6.81
N VAL A 263 -1.41 -29.05 -7.01
CA VAL A 263 -1.06 -30.37 -7.57
C VAL A 263 -0.96 -30.31 -9.10
N PRO A 264 0.16 -30.75 -9.72
CA PRO A 264 0.29 -30.76 -11.18
C PRO A 264 -0.75 -31.64 -11.88
N THR A 265 -1.40 -31.10 -12.92
CA THR A 265 -2.37 -31.85 -13.74
C THR A 265 -1.67 -32.55 -14.91
N CYS A 266 -1.92 -33.85 -15.08
CA CYS A 266 -1.36 -34.62 -16.19
C CYS A 266 -2.09 -34.32 -17.51
N SER A 267 -1.39 -33.71 -18.47
CA SER A 267 -1.82 -33.69 -19.87
C SER A 267 -1.68 -35.09 -20.51
N PRO A 268 -2.62 -35.53 -21.35
CA PRO A 268 -2.57 -36.85 -22.00
C PRO A 268 -1.63 -36.86 -23.23
N ASN A 269 -0.35 -36.57 -23.01
CA ASN A 269 0.75 -36.93 -23.92
C ASN A 269 2.09 -36.89 -23.17
N GLY A 270 2.79 -38.04 -23.13
CA GLY A 270 3.94 -38.25 -22.26
C GLY A 270 5.25 -37.64 -22.77
N MET A 271 5.49 -36.36 -22.49
CA MET A 271 6.82 -35.75 -22.49
C MET A 271 6.96 -34.77 -21.33
N LEU A 272 7.85 -35.04 -20.37
CA LEU A 272 8.32 -34.00 -19.46
C LEU A 272 9.24 -33.06 -20.24
N LYS A 273 8.87 -31.78 -20.35
CA LYS A 273 9.83 -30.72 -20.69
C LYS A 273 10.67 -30.40 -19.46
N SER A 274 11.88 -30.93 -19.39
CA SER A 274 12.86 -30.61 -18.35
C SER A 274 13.68 -29.35 -18.70
N GLU A 275 13.01 -28.28 -19.13
CA GLU A 275 13.63 -27.03 -19.60
C GLU A 275 12.81 -25.81 -19.14
N ASP A 276 12.87 -25.46 -17.84
CA ASP A 276 12.46 -24.13 -17.34
C ASP A 276 12.95 -23.82 -15.89
N GLN A 277 14.11 -24.35 -15.48
CA GLN A 277 14.68 -24.13 -14.13
C GLN A 277 16.12 -23.61 -14.09
N ASN A 278 16.73 -23.26 -15.23
CA ASN A 278 18.14 -22.81 -15.31
C ASN A 278 18.33 -21.39 -15.89
N LEU A 279 17.26 -20.60 -16.04
CA LEU A 279 17.27 -19.30 -16.72
C LEU A 279 17.60 -18.07 -15.84
N THR A 280 18.34 -18.27 -14.74
CA THR A 280 18.89 -17.16 -13.90
C THR A 280 20.40 -17.27 -13.62
N ALA A 281 21.00 -18.45 -13.73
CA ALA A 281 22.42 -18.66 -13.40
C ALA A 281 23.41 -18.17 -14.48
N GLY A 282 22.99 -18.11 -15.76
CA GLY A 282 23.89 -17.86 -16.89
C GLY A 282 24.34 -16.40 -17.06
N ALA A 283 23.52 -15.42 -16.69
CA ALA A 283 23.78 -14.01 -16.99
C ALA A 283 24.84 -13.36 -16.08
N PHE A 284 24.89 -13.75 -14.80
CA PHE A 284 25.71 -13.06 -13.80
C PHE A 284 27.23 -13.31 -13.92
N SER A 285 27.66 -14.36 -14.62
CA SER A 285 29.09 -14.64 -14.80
C SER A 285 29.83 -13.58 -15.63
N LYS A 286 29.12 -12.69 -16.36
CA LYS A 286 29.74 -11.69 -17.25
C LYS A 286 29.88 -10.29 -16.62
N LEU A 287 29.21 -10.01 -15.50
CA LEU A 287 29.22 -8.69 -14.86
C LEU A 287 30.33 -8.53 -13.79
N MET A 288 30.91 -9.64 -13.32
CA MET A 288 32.00 -9.65 -12.31
C MET A 288 33.40 -9.30 -12.86
N TYR A 289 33.52 -8.93 -14.14
CA TYR A 289 34.83 -8.68 -14.78
C TYR A 289 35.28 -7.20 -14.80
N PHE A 290 34.43 -6.26 -14.38
CA PHE A 290 34.70 -4.81 -14.55
C PHE A 290 35.31 -4.07 -13.35
N PHE A 291 35.44 -4.71 -12.18
CA PHE A 291 35.99 -4.09 -10.96
C PHE A 291 37.34 -4.68 -10.52
N ARG A 292 38.34 -4.68 -11.43
CA ARG A 292 39.76 -4.99 -11.10
C ARG A 292 40.78 -4.06 -11.77
N GLY A 293 40.79 -2.81 -11.31
CA GLY A 293 41.94 -1.89 -11.31
C GLY A 293 41.80 -1.00 -10.07
N SER A 294 42.83 -0.71 -9.26
CA SER A 294 44.26 -0.60 -9.57
C SER A 294 45.17 -1.22 -8.49
N ARG A 295 46.47 -1.38 -8.81
CA ARG A 295 47.54 -1.70 -7.84
C ARG A 295 48.21 -0.42 -7.30
N PRO A 296 48.73 -0.43 -6.07
CA PRO A 296 50.15 -0.07 -5.87
C PRO A 296 51.06 -1.29 -5.55
N LEU A 297 52.34 -1.05 -5.27
CA LEU A 297 53.40 -2.07 -5.17
C LEU A 297 53.97 -2.26 -3.76
N GLY A 298 54.50 -3.46 -3.50
CA GLY A 298 55.68 -3.69 -2.64
C GLY A 298 55.43 -4.21 -1.22
N GLY A 299 56.11 -5.31 -0.86
CA GLY A 299 56.16 -5.85 0.51
C GLY A 299 56.27 -7.38 0.56
N SER A 300 57.39 -7.91 1.09
CA SER A 300 57.66 -9.36 1.21
C SER A 300 57.21 -9.93 2.58
N PRO A 301 56.99 -11.26 2.71
CA PRO A 301 56.30 -11.86 3.86
C PRO A 301 57.22 -12.29 5.02
N MET A 302 56.61 -12.59 6.18
CA MET A 302 57.23 -13.30 7.30
C MET A 302 56.29 -14.41 7.83
N MET A 303 56.84 -15.61 8.05
CA MET A 303 56.26 -16.63 8.94
C MET A 303 56.82 -16.43 10.36
N PRO A 304 56.05 -16.76 11.42
CA PRO A 304 56.19 -18.07 12.11
C PRO A 304 54.84 -18.62 12.67
N THR A 305 54.65 -19.82 13.22
CA THR A 305 55.32 -21.16 13.22
C THR A 305 54.28 -22.22 13.68
N ASP A 306 54.57 -23.52 13.61
CA ASP A 306 53.72 -24.63 14.09
C ASP A 306 53.32 -24.54 15.59
N GLY A 307 52.12 -25.02 15.93
CA GLY A 307 51.49 -24.75 17.23
C GLY A 307 50.58 -25.81 17.88
N LYS A 308 50.52 -27.06 17.37
CA LYS A 308 49.78 -28.22 17.92
C LYS A 308 48.23 -28.11 17.98
N ALA A 309 47.55 -29.16 17.51
CA ALA A 309 46.11 -29.33 17.67
C ALA A 309 45.74 -29.91 19.05
N ASN A 310 44.52 -29.61 19.52
CA ASN A 310 43.83 -30.45 20.51
C ASN A 310 42.37 -30.68 20.06
N ARG A 311 41.83 -31.89 20.25
CA ARG A 311 40.56 -32.33 19.65
C ARG A 311 39.37 -32.10 20.60
N GLY A 312 38.65 -30.99 20.40
CA GLY A 312 37.26 -30.87 20.87
C GLY A 312 36.32 -31.57 19.88
N THR A 313 35.59 -32.61 20.31
CA THR A 313 34.72 -33.38 19.42
C THR A 313 33.34 -32.75 19.23
N ASN A 314 33.02 -32.32 18.01
CA ASN A 314 31.64 -32.18 17.55
C ASN A 314 31.44 -33.01 16.28
N LYS A 315 30.41 -33.87 16.28
CA LYS A 315 30.15 -34.82 15.19
C LYS A 315 29.64 -34.09 13.94
N ARG A 316 30.45 -34.11 12.88
CA ARG A 316 30.06 -33.66 11.54
C ARG A 316 29.06 -34.66 10.93
N MET A 317 27.76 -34.42 11.08
CA MET A 317 26.75 -35.17 10.32
C MET A 317 26.96 -34.90 8.83
N ARG A 318 27.15 -35.96 8.05
CA ARG A 318 27.30 -35.90 6.59
C ARG A 318 26.54 -37.07 5.96
N GLY A 319 25.23 -37.03 6.11
CA GLY A 319 24.29 -37.80 5.31
C GLY A 319 23.45 -36.83 4.50
N SER A 320 23.32 -37.06 3.19
CA SER A 320 22.37 -36.32 2.37
C SER A 320 20.99 -36.89 2.67
N VAL A 321 20.15 -36.10 3.35
CA VAL A 321 18.73 -36.43 3.50
C VAL A 321 18.07 -36.13 2.16
N VAL A 322 17.54 -37.16 1.50
CA VAL A 322 16.87 -37.02 0.22
C VAL A 322 15.41 -36.65 0.48
N PHE A 323 15.09 -35.36 0.34
CA PHE A 323 13.73 -34.85 0.48
C PHE A 323 12.88 -35.25 -0.73
N ASN A 324 12.21 -36.40 -0.62
CA ASN A 324 11.37 -37.02 -1.66
C ASN A 324 9.86 -36.73 -1.51
N SER A 325 9.48 -35.76 -0.68
CA SER A 325 8.09 -35.31 -0.50
C SER A 325 7.88 -33.95 -1.14
N GLU A 326 6.94 -33.87 -2.09
CA GLU A 326 6.52 -32.59 -2.66
C GLU A 326 5.57 -31.85 -1.67
N PRO A 327 5.53 -30.51 -1.69
CA PRO A 327 4.88 -29.74 -0.63
C PRO A 327 3.35 -29.92 -0.57
N TRP A 328 2.71 -30.20 -1.70
CA TRP A 328 1.29 -30.59 -1.78
C TRP A 328 1.00 -32.02 -1.27
N GLU A 329 2.04 -32.82 -1.00
CA GLU A 329 1.90 -34.12 -0.34
C GLU A 329 2.15 -34.03 1.17
N HIS A 330 3.08 -33.17 1.63
CA HIS A 330 3.40 -33.08 3.05
C HIS A 330 4.06 -31.75 3.48
N VAL A 331 3.62 -31.22 4.63
CA VAL A 331 4.28 -30.17 5.42
C VAL A 331 4.04 -30.47 6.91
N ASP A 332 5.09 -30.44 7.73
CA ASP A 332 5.01 -30.71 9.17
C ASP A 332 4.53 -29.49 9.96
N HIS A 333 5.07 -28.31 9.61
CA HIS A 333 4.92 -27.05 10.34
C HIS A 333 4.77 -25.85 9.40
N VAL A 334 3.86 -24.94 9.71
CA VAL A 334 3.69 -23.63 9.06
C VAL A 334 3.88 -22.51 10.08
N ILE A 335 4.70 -21.52 9.77
CA ILE A 335 5.03 -20.38 10.63
C ILE A 335 4.41 -19.11 10.04
N MET A 336 3.69 -18.35 10.87
CA MET A 336 3.13 -17.06 10.50
C MET A 336 3.54 -15.96 11.51
N ASN A 337 4.78 -15.47 11.39
CA ASN A 337 5.37 -14.46 12.27
C ASN A 337 4.97 -13.01 11.93
N LEU A 338 3.68 -12.72 11.79
CA LEU A 338 3.18 -11.38 11.44
C LEU A 338 2.12 -10.90 12.45
N PRO A 339 2.50 -10.52 13.70
CA PRO A 339 1.60 -10.61 14.85
C PRO A 339 0.42 -9.62 14.90
N ALA A 340 0.38 -8.64 13.99
CA ALA A 340 -0.74 -7.72 13.84
C ALA A 340 -1.84 -8.23 12.87
N SER A 341 -1.60 -9.32 12.13
CA SER A 341 -2.44 -9.71 11.01
C SER A 341 -2.42 -11.21 10.64
N ALA A 342 -1.52 -12.02 11.20
CA ALA A 342 -1.37 -13.44 10.84
C ALA A 342 -2.66 -14.28 11.00
N LEU A 343 -3.49 -14.01 12.02
CA LEU A 343 -4.78 -14.68 12.22
C LEU A 343 -5.68 -14.56 10.97
N LYS A 344 -5.62 -13.41 10.27
CA LYS A 344 -6.40 -13.15 9.06
C LYS A 344 -5.96 -13.97 7.86
N PHE A 345 -4.75 -14.54 7.86
CA PHE A 345 -4.22 -15.41 6.79
C PHE A 345 -4.56 -16.90 7.00
N LEU A 346 -5.20 -17.26 8.12
CA LEU A 346 -5.76 -18.61 8.31
C LEU A 346 -6.86 -18.95 7.29
N ASP A 347 -7.47 -17.93 6.68
CA ASP A 347 -8.43 -18.08 5.58
C ASP A 347 -7.84 -18.77 4.34
N ALA A 348 -6.53 -18.67 4.13
CA ALA A 348 -5.83 -19.25 2.99
C ALA A 348 -5.76 -20.79 3.02
N PHE A 349 -5.95 -21.41 4.19
CA PHE A 349 -5.95 -22.87 4.33
C PHE A 349 -7.31 -23.51 4.03
N ARG A 350 -8.37 -22.72 3.83
CA ARG A 350 -9.74 -23.20 3.60
C ARG A 350 -9.84 -24.04 2.33
N GLY A 351 -10.09 -25.35 2.47
CA GLY A 351 -10.17 -26.30 1.35
C GLY A 351 -8.88 -26.44 0.51
N LEU A 352 -7.73 -26.06 1.08
CA LEU A 352 -6.44 -26.00 0.37
C LEU A 352 -5.81 -27.38 0.11
N ILE A 353 -6.12 -28.39 0.93
CA ILE A 353 -5.44 -29.69 0.93
C ILE A 353 -6.32 -30.75 0.25
N HIS A 354 -5.85 -31.24 -0.91
CA HIS A 354 -6.49 -32.37 -1.59
C HIS A 354 -6.16 -33.69 -0.87
N ARG A 355 -7.14 -34.23 -0.12
CA ARG A 355 -7.04 -35.46 0.69
C ARG A 355 -6.51 -36.68 -0.08
N LYS A 356 -6.66 -36.71 -1.41
CA LYS A 356 -6.16 -37.74 -2.32
C LYS A 356 -4.63 -37.82 -2.40
N TYR A 357 -3.93 -36.69 -2.25
CA TYR A 357 -2.46 -36.61 -2.43
C TYR A 357 -1.72 -36.37 -1.12
N TRP A 358 -2.40 -35.85 -0.09
CA TRP A 358 -1.81 -35.62 1.23
C TRP A 358 -1.38 -36.91 1.93
N LYS A 359 -0.17 -36.92 2.48
CA LYS A 359 0.44 -38.05 3.18
C LYS A 359 0.67 -37.69 4.64
N GLY A 360 0.24 -38.56 5.54
CA GLY A 360 0.42 -38.34 6.99
C GLY A 360 -0.46 -37.21 7.56
N PRO A 361 -0.15 -36.73 8.79
CA PRO A 361 -1.00 -35.79 9.51
C PRO A 361 -0.88 -34.34 9.00
N LEU A 362 -2.00 -33.62 8.91
CA LEU A 362 -2.10 -32.18 8.55
C LEU A 362 -1.20 -31.28 9.40
N PRO A 363 -0.66 -30.14 8.91
CA PRO A 363 0.43 -29.40 9.56
C PRO A 363 0.10 -28.82 10.95
N TRP A 364 1.16 -28.57 11.75
CA TRP A 364 1.11 -27.64 12.89
C TRP A 364 1.13 -26.21 12.35
N ILE A 365 0.16 -25.38 12.74
CA ILE A 365 0.15 -23.95 12.47
C ILE A 365 0.71 -23.20 13.68
N HIS A 366 1.70 -22.34 13.47
CA HIS A 366 2.28 -21.46 14.48
C HIS A 366 1.97 -20.01 14.14
N CYS A 367 0.78 -19.56 14.56
CA CYS A 367 0.29 -18.22 14.29
C CYS A 367 0.72 -17.27 15.42
N TYR A 368 1.54 -16.26 15.10
CA TYR A 368 1.85 -15.22 16.07
C TYR A 368 0.75 -14.16 16.10
N CYS A 369 0.43 -13.67 17.30
CA CYS A 369 -0.58 -12.64 17.51
C CYS A 369 -0.16 -11.64 18.59
N PHE A 370 -0.84 -10.51 18.64
CA PHE A 370 -0.84 -9.63 19.80
C PHE A 370 -2.13 -9.86 20.61
N ILE A 371 -2.01 -9.72 21.93
CA ILE A 371 -3.15 -9.73 22.86
C ILE A 371 -3.01 -8.52 23.78
N ARG A 372 -4.02 -7.66 23.84
CA ARG A 372 -4.12 -6.51 24.75
C ARG A 372 -4.58 -6.94 26.14
N SER A 373 -4.46 -6.06 27.13
CA SER A 373 -4.99 -6.27 28.48
C SER A 373 -6.53 -6.39 28.53
N SER A 374 -7.23 -5.92 27.50
CA SER A 374 -8.69 -6.04 27.32
C SER A 374 -9.13 -7.27 26.50
N GLU A 375 -8.19 -7.99 25.88
CA GLU A 375 -8.46 -9.13 25.00
C GLU A 375 -8.15 -10.44 25.75
N THR A 376 -8.97 -11.46 25.56
CA THR A 376 -8.79 -12.78 26.20
C THR A 376 -8.25 -13.81 25.19
N ARG A 377 -7.80 -14.99 25.66
CA ARG A 377 -7.28 -16.03 24.75
C ARG A 377 -8.40 -16.65 23.92
N GLU A 378 -9.59 -16.71 24.51
CA GLU A 378 -10.80 -17.30 23.96
C GLU A 378 -11.33 -16.46 22.78
N LEU A 379 -11.19 -15.13 22.85
CA LEU A 379 -11.45 -14.23 21.71
C LEU A 379 -10.48 -14.48 20.54
N ILE A 380 -9.19 -14.73 20.85
CA ILE A 380 -8.17 -15.01 19.83
C ILE A 380 -8.33 -16.41 19.21
N ILE A 381 -8.80 -17.39 19.99
CA ILE A 381 -9.24 -18.70 19.45
C ILE A 381 -10.43 -18.47 18.51
N SER A 382 -11.46 -17.74 18.94
CA SER A 382 -12.65 -17.46 18.13
C SER A 382 -12.34 -16.72 16.82
N GLU A 383 -11.40 -15.76 16.81
CA GLU A 383 -10.90 -15.14 15.57
C GLU A 383 -10.24 -16.17 14.64
N ALA A 384 -9.41 -17.07 15.19
CA ALA A 384 -8.73 -18.12 14.43
C ALA A 384 -9.71 -19.19 13.88
N GLU A 385 -10.69 -19.61 14.69
CA GLU A 385 -11.76 -20.55 14.30
C GLU A 385 -12.68 -19.95 13.24
N SER A 386 -13.04 -18.68 13.36
CA SER A 386 -13.79 -17.93 12.33
C SER A 386 -12.99 -17.81 11.02
N ALA A 387 -11.69 -17.53 11.13
CA ALA A 387 -10.79 -17.50 9.98
C ALA A 387 -10.63 -18.88 9.30
N LEU A 388 -10.69 -19.99 10.04
CA LEU A 388 -10.64 -21.35 9.49
C LEU A 388 -12.00 -21.89 9.02
N ARG A 389 -13.11 -21.48 9.66
CA ARG A 389 -14.46 -22.09 9.62
C ARG A 389 -14.53 -23.51 10.22
N SER A 390 -13.60 -23.88 11.11
CA SER A 390 -13.71 -25.07 11.98
C SER A 390 -13.15 -24.77 13.37
N SER A 391 -13.53 -25.58 14.36
CA SER A 391 -13.03 -25.51 15.73
C SER A 391 -11.56 -25.92 15.84
N ILE A 392 -10.80 -25.27 16.72
CA ILE A 392 -9.39 -25.60 16.96
C ILE A 392 -9.29 -26.49 18.19
N GLN A 393 -8.84 -27.73 17.99
CA GLN A 393 -8.56 -28.68 19.07
C GLN A 393 -7.19 -28.38 19.72
N ASP A 394 -7.12 -28.51 21.05
CA ASP A 394 -5.94 -28.33 21.90
C ASP A 394 -5.03 -27.11 21.59
N PRO A 395 -5.56 -25.86 21.54
CA PRO A 395 -4.78 -24.67 21.20
C PRO A 395 -3.73 -24.30 22.26
N ILE A 396 -2.44 -24.35 21.89
CA ILE A 396 -1.31 -24.02 22.75
C ILE A 396 -0.98 -22.52 22.66
N PHE A 397 -1.21 -21.78 23.73
CA PHE A 397 -0.80 -20.37 23.85
C PHE A 397 0.55 -20.22 24.55
N HIS A 398 1.60 -19.92 23.78
CA HIS A 398 2.88 -19.48 24.35
C HIS A 398 2.96 -17.95 24.43
N LYS A 399 3.27 -17.39 25.61
CA LYS A 399 3.52 -15.95 25.77
C LYS A 399 4.97 -15.62 25.42
N VAL A 400 5.17 -14.91 24.31
CA VAL A 400 6.49 -14.54 23.79
C VAL A 400 7.13 -13.44 24.65
N ARG A 401 6.47 -12.28 24.76
CA ARG A 401 6.93 -11.13 25.57
C ARG A 401 5.86 -10.08 25.74
N ASP A 402 6.04 -9.18 26.69
CA ASP A 402 5.36 -7.87 26.69
C ASP A 402 5.94 -7.01 25.55
N VAL A 403 5.08 -6.30 24.80
CA VAL A 403 5.48 -5.40 23.68
C VAL A 403 5.17 -3.93 23.94
N ALA A 404 4.12 -3.67 24.73
CA ALA A 404 3.79 -2.38 25.36
C ALA A 404 3.15 -2.68 26.74
N PRO A 405 2.96 -1.70 27.64
CA PRO A 405 2.43 -1.95 28.99
C PRO A 405 1.14 -2.79 29.02
N ASN A 406 0.22 -2.50 28.09
CA ASN A 406 -1.09 -3.15 27.95
C ASN A 406 -1.18 -4.07 26.71
N LYS A 407 -0.05 -4.55 26.18
CA LYS A 407 -0.02 -5.37 24.95
C LYS A 407 1.12 -6.39 25.01
N ALA A 408 0.80 -7.67 24.88
CA ALA A 408 1.75 -8.76 24.80
C ALA A 408 1.72 -9.44 23.42
N MET A 409 2.80 -10.13 23.08
CA MET A 409 2.92 -10.99 21.91
C MET A 409 2.81 -12.45 22.34
N PHE A 410 2.04 -13.23 21.59
CA PHE A 410 1.82 -14.65 21.81
C PHE A 410 2.08 -15.43 20.51
N CYS A 411 2.34 -16.73 20.67
CA CYS A 411 2.32 -17.72 19.60
C CYS A 411 1.19 -18.70 19.92
N LEU A 412 0.14 -18.70 19.10
CA LEU A 412 -0.93 -19.69 19.10
C LEU A 412 -0.49 -20.85 18.19
N SER A 413 -0.34 -22.05 18.78
CA SER A 413 0.06 -23.26 18.07
C SER A 413 -1.01 -24.35 18.14
N PHE A 414 -1.43 -24.90 17.00
CA PHE A 414 -2.46 -25.94 16.91
C PHE A 414 -2.25 -26.81 15.65
N ARG A 415 -2.84 -28.01 15.61
CA ARG A 415 -2.85 -28.86 14.41
C ARG A 415 -4.01 -28.43 13.52
N LEU A 416 -3.78 -28.25 12.20
CA LEU A 416 -4.79 -27.76 11.27
C LEU A 416 -6.02 -28.72 11.21
N PRO A 417 -7.26 -28.25 11.46
CA PRO A 417 -8.45 -29.11 11.46
C PRO A 417 -8.78 -29.69 10.08
N GLU A 418 -9.29 -30.94 10.03
CA GLU A 418 -9.62 -31.61 8.77
C GLU A 418 -10.76 -30.91 8.02
N GLU A 419 -11.77 -30.43 8.74
CA GLU A 419 -12.98 -29.79 8.19
C GLU A 419 -12.70 -28.38 7.66
N ALA A 420 -11.61 -27.75 8.12
CA ALA A 420 -11.18 -26.46 7.59
C ALA A 420 -10.48 -26.61 6.24
N CYS A 421 -9.57 -27.59 6.11
CA CYS A 421 -8.59 -27.59 5.03
C CYS A 421 -8.78 -28.64 3.94
N LEU A 422 -9.56 -29.70 4.16
CA LEU A 422 -9.75 -30.74 3.15
C LEU A 422 -10.80 -30.33 2.11
N ASN A 423 -10.51 -30.65 0.85
CA ASN A 423 -11.48 -30.56 -0.24
C ASN A 423 -11.96 -31.97 -0.63
N GLU A 424 -13.28 -32.19 -0.62
CA GLU A 424 -13.88 -33.45 -1.08
C GLU A 424 -14.09 -33.41 -2.60
N ASP A 425 -13.19 -34.06 -3.35
CA ASP A 425 -13.34 -34.26 -4.79
C ASP A 425 -14.64 -35.04 -5.08
N SER A 426 -15.67 -34.34 -5.58
CA SER A 426 -17.02 -34.84 -5.86
C SER A 426 -17.04 -35.80 -7.06
N THR A 427 -16.60 -37.02 -6.80
CA THR A 427 -16.20 -38.02 -7.79
C THR A 427 -17.37 -38.82 -8.38
N ASN A 428 -18.24 -38.22 -9.21
CA ASN A 428 -19.00 -38.95 -10.26
C ASN A 428 -19.77 -38.05 -11.27
N THR A 429 -19.11 -37.54 -12.32
CA THR A 429 -19.81 -37.32 -13.63
C THR A 429 -18.88 -37.41 -14.84
N ILE A 430 -17.81 -36.61 -14.88
CA ILE A 430 -17.03 -36.31 -16.10
C ILE A 430 -15.97 -37.38 -16.41
N CYS A 431 -16.35 -38.66 -16.42
CA CYS A 431 -15.45 -39.76 -16.83
C CYS A 431 -16.15 -41.00 -17.44
N LYS A 432 -17.47 -40.90 -17.71
CA LYS A 432 -18.30 -41.96 -18.34
C LYS A 432 -18.92 -41.57 -19.69
N SER A 433 -18.85 -40.29 -20.08
CA SER A 433 -19.35 -39.77 -21.37
C SER A 433 -18.41 -40.06 -22.54
N GLU A 434 -17.11 -39.76 -22.40
CA GLU A 434 -16.14 -39.85 -23.51
C GLU A 434 -15.62 -41.27 -23.75
N ARG A 435 -15.64 -42.12 -22.70
CA ARG A 435 -15.26 -43.55 -22.75
C ARG A 435 -16.22 -44.44 -23.58
N ARG A 436 -17.15 -43.82 -24.34
CA ARG A 436 -18.01 -44.44 -25.37
C ARG A 436 -17.82 -43.86 -26.78
N ARG A 437 -16.97 -42.83 -27.00
CA ARG A 437 -16.71 -42.25 -28.32
C ARG A 437 -15.39 -42.69 -28.95
N GLU A 438 -14.35 -42.96 -28.16
CA GLU A 438 -13.05 -43.41 -28.68
C GLU A 438 -13.03 -44.90 -29.09
N SER A 439 -14.03 -45.68 -28.64
CA SER A 439 -14.17 -47.12 -28.94
C SER A 439 -14.58 -47.44 -30.38
N MET A 440 -14.79 -46.44 -31.24
CA MET A 440 -15.39 -46.62 -32.58
C MET A 440 -14.64 -45.95 -33.73
N HIS A 441 -13.45 -45.38 -33.50
CA HIS A 441 -12.60 -44.78 -34.55
C HIS A 441 -11.18 -45.35 -34.64
N SER A 442 -10.78 -46.24 -33.73
CA SER A 442 -9.47 -46.87 -33.68
C SER A 442 -9.33 -48.16 -34.53
N LEU A 443 -10.33 -48.47 -35.36
CA LEU A 443 -10.43 -49.72 -36.14
C LEU A 443 -10.15 -49.59 -37.65
N GLN A 444 -9.66 -48.45 -38.13
CA GLN A 444 -9.42 -48.22 -39.57
C GLN A 444 -8.04 -47.61 -39.91
N ALA A 445 -7.07 -47.75 -39.01
CA ALA A 445 -5.71 -47.21 -39.17
C ALA A 445 -4.59 -48.28 -39.08
N VAL A 446 -4.91 -49.56 -39.25
CA VAL A 446 -3.91 -50.65 -39.35
C VAL A 446 -4.20 -51.52 -40.57
N TYR A 447 -3.99 -50.97 -41.78
CA TYR A 447 -3.85 -51.80 -42.98
C TYR A 447 -2.82 -51.23 -43.96
N ILE A 448 -1.65 -51.89 -43.96
CA ILE A 448 -0.73 -52.01 -45.11
C ILE A 448 -0.06 -50.71 -45.59
N SER A 449 1.08 -50.40 -44.97
CA SER A 449 2.26 -49.97 -45.72
C SER A 449 2.96 -51.23 -46.27
N HIS A 450 2.49 -51.76 -47.41
CA HIS A 450 3.10 -52.93 -48.07
C HIS A 450 2.58 -53.17 -49.50
N LYS A 451 2.93 -52.31 -50.48
CA LYS A 451 3.44 -52.77 -51.79
C LYS A 451 4.00 -51.64 -52.66
N LYS A 452 4.83 -52.08 -53.62
CA LYS A 452 5.52 -51.32 -54.66
C LYS A 452 4.82 -51.52 -56.02
N GLN A 453 5.21 -50.70 -56.99
CA GLN A 453 5.21 -50.93 -58.45
C GLN A 453 3.91 -50.77 -59.27
N GLU A 454 4.01 -49.82 -60.21
CA GLU A 454 3.86 -49.94 -61.68
C GLU A 454 2.49 -50.20 -62.35
N GLU A 455 2.24 -49.39 -63.39
CA GLU A 455 1.37 -49.61 -64.58
C GLU A 455 -0.17 -49.78 -64.36
N ASN A 456 -1.08 -49.28 -65.20
CA ASN A 456 -1.00 -48.72 -66.57
C ASN A 456 -2.16 -47.69 -66.84
N SER A 457 -2.12 -46.98 -67.97
CA SER A 457 -3.26 -46.16 -68.49
C SER A 457 -4.23 -47.00 -69.36
N PRO A 458 -5.45 -46.54 -69.77
CA PRO A 458 -5.57 -45.55 -70.89
C PRO A 458 -6.87 -44.67 -71.01
N LEU A 459 -6.75 -43.53 -71.73
CA LEU A 459 -7.82 -42.78 -72.47
C LEU A 459 -8.97 -42.09 -71.66
N PHE A 460 -9.68 -41.03 -72.11
CA PHE A 460 -9.71 -40.27 -73.39
C PHE A 460 -9.97 -38.73 -73.13
N PHE A 461 -9.82 -37.90 -74.18
CA PHE A 461 -9.99 -36.42 -74.30
C PHE A 461 -11.48 -35.94 -74.35
N PRO A 462 -11.86 -34.62 -74.36
CA PRO A 462 -11.13 -33.44 -74.89
C PRO A 462 -11.15 -32.07 -74.15
N PHE A 463 -10.30 -31.17 -74.68
CA PHE A 463 -10.09 -29.71 -74.53
C PHE A 463 -11.34 -28.79 -74.61
N PRO A 464 -11.30 -27.44 -74.36
CA PRO A 464 -10.14 -26.49 -74.25
C PRO A 464 -10.22 -25.51 -73.02
N PHE A 465 -9.53 -24.35 -72.82
CA PHE A 465 -8.44 -23.59 -73.51
C PHE A 465 -7.68 -22.62 -72.53
N SER A 466 -6.36 -22.45 -72.74
CA SER A 466 -5.47 -21.24 -72.59
C SER A 466 -5.56 -20.18 -71.45
N ALA A 467 -4.37 -19.90 -70.85
CA ALA A 467 -3.95 -18.63 -70.21
C ALA A 467 -3.25 -17.67 -71.23
N PRO A 468 -2.66 -16.50 -70.86
CA PRO A 468 -1.32 -16.36 -70.21
C PRO A 468 -1.32 -15.39 -68.98
N THR A 469 -0.40 -15.26 -68.01
CA THR A 469 1.06 -15.49 -67.72
C THR A 469 2.00 -14.27 -67.83
N ASN A 470 2.85 -14.11 -66.78
CA ASN A 470 4.18 -13.45 -66.71
C ASN A 470 4.32 -11.91 -66.69
N SER A 471 5.43 -11.30 -66.20
CA SER A 471 6.32 -11.59 -65.05
C SER A 471 7.40 -10.49 -64.85
N SER A 472 7.98 -10.41 -63.63
CA SER A 472 9.41 -10.17 -63.30
C SER A 472 10.19 -8.87 -63.68
N PHE A 473 10.82 -8.27 -62.65
CA PHE A 473 12.17 -7.62 -62.61
C PHE A 473 12.39 -6.24 -63.32
N THR A 474 13.34 -5.35 -62.94
CA THR A 474 14.03 -4.96 -61.67
C THR A 474 14.89 -3.67 -61.87
N PHE A 475 15.24 -2.98 -60.77
CA PHE A 475 16.52 -2.27 -60.48
C PHE A 475 16.83 -0.80 -60.94
N LEU A 476 17.57 -0.12 -60.03
CA LEU A 476 18.51 1.02 -60.12
C LEU A 476 18.01 2.49 -60.13
N ASP A 477 18.50 3.23 -59.11
CA ASP A 477 19.12 4.58 -59.04
C ASP A 477 18.47 5.80 -59.77
N SER A 478 18.55 7.05 -59.29
CA SER A 478 19.67 7.72 -58.60
C SER A 478 19.27 8.89 -57.66
N GLU A 479 20.28 9.58 -57.11
CA GLU A 479 20.18 10.67 -56.11
C GLU A 479 19.81 12.09 -56.65
N LYS A 480 19.63 13.01 -55.67
CA LYS A 480 20.15 14.42 -55.57
C LYS A 480 19.27 15.67 -55.80
N ASP A 481 19.21 16.46 -54.72
CA ASP A 481 19.49 17.91 -54.58
C ASP A 481 18.64 19.04 -55.22
N SER A 482 17.86 19.69 -54.34
CA SER A 482 18.01 21.12 -53.94
C SER A 482 17.26 22.29 -54.64
N SER A 483 17.18 23.41 -53.90
CA SER A 483 16.95 24.83 -54.31
C SER A 483 15.51 25.40 -54.54
N ILE A 484 14.87 25.86 -53.45
CA ILE A 484 14.60 27.29 -53.06
C ILE A 484 14.96 28.36 -54.14
N PRO A 485 14.20 29.48 -54.43
CA PRO A 485 13.39 30.32 -53.48
C PRO A 485 12.09 31.05 -54.00
N TYR A 486 11.45 31.82 -53.08
CA TYR A 486 10.67 33.08 -53.21
C TYR A 486 9.55 33.24 -54.27
N SER A 487 8.33 33.65 -53.88
CA SER A 487 8.05 35.07 -53.54
C SER A 487 6.67 35.29 -52.87
N ARG A 488 6.46 36.47 -52.24
CA ARG A 488 5.17 36.95 -51.71
C ARG A 488 4.42 37.79 -52.76
N PHE A 489 3.09 37.79 -52.75
CA PHE A 489 2.29 39.02 -52.92
C PHE A 489 0.90 38.91 -52.24
N THR A 490 0.13 40.00 -52.26
CA THR A 490 -0.85 40.34 -51.19
C THR A 490 -2.31 40.44 -51.66
N THR A 491 -3.21 40.57 -50.68
CA THR A 491 -4.67 40.59 -50.83
C THR A 491 -5.25 41.89 -51.41
N LYS A 492 -6.33 41.79 -52.21
CA LYS A 492 -7.60 42.52 -51.95
C LYS A 492 -8.77 42.17 -52.90
N LYS A 493 -9.94 41.97 -52.26
CA LYS A 493 -11.34 42.25 -52.65
C LYS A 493 -11.68 42.63 -54.11
N MET A 494 -12.77 42.03 -54.61
CA MET A 494 -13.81 42.73 -55.40
C MET A 494 -15.21 42.34 -54.89
N LYS A 495 -16.28 43.07 -55.30
CA LYS A 495 -17.66 42.96 -54.76
C LYS A 495 -18.68 43.40 -55.84
N MET A 496 -19.98 43.17 -55.59
CA MET A 496 -21.16 43.57 -56.42
C MET A 496 -21.47 42.62 -57.62
N VAL A 497 -22.72 42.43 -58.08
CA VAL A 497 -24.06 42.86 -57.59
C VAL A 497 -25.18 41.86 -58.02
N ASP A 498 -26.38 42.01 -57.45
CA ASP A 498 -27.57 41.14 -57.56
C ASP A 498 -28.48 41.44 -58.79
N ALA A 499 -29.15 40.43 -59.37
CA ALA A 499 -30.30 40.56 -60.28
C ALA A 499 -31.07 39.22 -60.45
N ARG A 500 -32.40 39.28 -60.61
CA ARG A 500 -33.38 38.15 -60.76
C ARG A 500 -34.18 38.33 -62.09
N PRO A 501 -35.31 37.63 -62.44
CA PRO A 501 -36.14 36.63 -61.72
C PRO A 501 -36.79 35.48 -62.56
N HIS A 502 -37.78 34.79 -61.95
CA HIS A 502 -38.71 33.72 -62.41
C HIS A 502 -38.20 32.25 -62.27
N CYS A 503 -38.78 31.35 -61.45
CA CYS A 503 -40.18 30.88 -61.22
C CYS A 503 -40.52 29.68 -62.15
N ASN A 504 -40.99 28.49 -61.72
CA ASN A 504 -41.68 28.08 -60.48
C ASN A 504 -41.47 26.57 -60.13
N LYS A 505 -42.09 26.11 -59.00
CA LYS A 505 -42.35 24.72 -58.55
C LYS A 505 -41.32 24.00 -57.65
N ASN A 506 -41.48 24.23 -56.34
CA ASN A 506 -41.64 23.20 -55.29
C ASN A 506 -40.72 21.95 -55.26
N VAL A 507 -39.51 22.09 -54.72
CA VAL A 507 -38.96 21.11 -53.75
C VAL A 507 -38.30 21.87 -52.61
N ARG A 508 -38.77 21.69 -51.36
CA ARG A 508 -38.10 22.26 -50.17
C ARG A 508 -37.04 21.29 -49.65
N ILE A 509 -35.86 21.31 -50.28
CA ILE A 509 -34.67 20.73 -49.64
C ILE A 509 -34.22 21.71 -48.56
N VAL A 510 -34.55 21.40 -47.30
CA VAL A 510 -33.97 22.11 -46.15
C VAL A 510 -32.54 21.60 -46.00
N MET A 511 -31.61 22.33 -46.61
CA MET A 511 -30.18 22.11 -46.42
C MET A 511 -29.81 22.46 -44.98
N PHE A 512 -29.90 21.47 -44.08
CA PHE A 512 -29.33 21.58 -42.75
C PHE A 512 -27.83 21.78 -42.89
N LEU A 513 -27.38 23.01 -42.67
CA LEU A 513 -26.00 23.32 -42.34
C LEU A 513 -25.71 22.76 -40.95
N VAL A 514 -25.47 21.45 -40.90
CA VAL A 514 -24.69 20.84 -39.83
C VAL A 514 -23.26 21.36 -40.01
N LEU A 515 -23.01 22.55 -39.48
CA LEU A 515 -21.69 22.81 -38.91
C LEU A 515 -21.43 21.63 -37.97
N PRO A 516 -20.26 20.97 -38.04
CA PRO A 516 -19.81 20.19 -36.91
C PRO A 516 -19.66 21.20 -35.77
N MET A 517 -20.65 21.24 -34.88
CA MET A 517 -20.51 21.89 -33.60
C MET A 517 -19.43 21.09 -32.88
N VAL A 518 -18.19 21.56 -32.99
CA VAL A 518 -17.09 21.03 -32.21
C VAL A 518 -17.47 21.30 -30.77
N LEU A 519 -17.98 20.27 -30.09
CA LEU A 519 -17.99 20.27 -28.64
C LEU A 519 -16.52 20.36 -28.23
N ASN A 520 -16.09 21.59 -27.92
CA ASN A 520 -14.90 21.82 -27.12
C ASN A 520 -15.19 21.11 -25.79
N GLY A 521 -14.79 19.84 -25.68
CA GLY A 521 -14.99 19.06 -24.49
C GLY A 521 -14.38 19.79 -23.30
N LEU A 522 -15.08 19.80 -22.17
CA LEU A 522 -14.73 20.63 -21.01
C LEU A 522 -13.23 20.53 -20.71
N SER A 523 -12.62 21.69 -20.46
CA SER A 523 -11.21 21.78 -20.05
C SER A 523 -10.99 21.18 -18.64
N VAL A 524 -12.08 20.82 -17.95
CA VAL A 524 -12.12 20.36 -16.57
C VAL A 524 -12.55 18.89 -16.52
N GLY A 525 -11.63 18.02 -16.15
CA GLY A 525 -11.90 16.67 -15.65
C GLY A 525 -11.94 16.62 -14.12
N VAL A 526 -12.04 15.41 -13.58
CA VAL A 526 -12.05 15.17 -12.12
C VAL A 526 -11.22 13.95 -11.74
N ASN A 527 -10.62 13.98 -10.56
CA ASN A 527 -9.91 12.85 -9.95
C ASN A 527 -10.89 12.00 -9.15
N TRP A 528 -11.03 10.72 -9.50
CA TRP A 528 -11.78 9.74 -8.72
C TRP A 528 -10.81 8.85 -7.94
N GLY A 529 -10.55 9.26 -6.70
CA GLY A 529 -9.84 8.47 -5.70
C GLY A 529 -10.75 7.44 -5.03
N THR A 530 -10.16 6.35 -4.54
CA THR A 530 -10.85 5.17 -4.02
C THR A 530 -10.51 4.85 -2.56
N MET A 531 -9.71 5.69 -1.88
CA MET A 531 -9.26 5.45 -0.50
C MET A 531 -10.35 5.77 0.53
N ALA A 532 -11.49 5.09 0.45
CA ALA A 532 -12.61 5.16 1.40
C ALA A 532 -13.03 3.75 1.86
N ASN A 533 -13.37 3.60 3.14
CA ASN A 533 -13.75 2.32 3.75
C ASN A 533 -15.15 1.82 3.33
N HIS A 534 -16.05 2.76 3.06
CA HIS A 534 -17.38 2.54 2.51
C HIS A 534 -17.43 3.25 1.16
N GLN A 535 -17.75 2.54 0.08
CA GLN A 535 -17.64 3.04 -1.29
C GLN A 535 -19.00 3.02 -1.98
N LEU A 536 -19.33 4.09 -2.70
CA LEU A 536 -20.48 4.12 -3.60
C LEU A 536 -20.30 3.11 -4.76
N PRO A 537 -21.38 2.45 -5.22
CA PRO A 537 -21.31 1.58 -6.40
C PRO A 537 -20.75 2.32 -7.62
N PRO A 538 -19.73 1.79 -8.33
CA PRO A 538 -19.09 2.48 -9.44
C PRO A 538 -20.06 2.98 -10.52
N GLU A 539 -21.14 2.24 -10.78
CA GLU A 539 -22.18 2.60 -11.76
C GLU A 539 -22.94 3.87 -11.34
N LYS A 540 -23.20 4.07 -10.04
CA LYS A 540 -23.81 5.28 -9.49
C LYS A 540 -22.84 6.46 -9.52
N VAL A 541 -21.54 6.22 -9.32
CA VAL A 541 -20.50 7.28 -9.42
C VAL A 541 -20.29 7.71 -10.88
N VAL A 542 -20.19 6.77 -11.83
CA VAL A 542 -20.12 7.09 -13.27
C VAL A 542 -21.34 7.88 -13.73
N GLN A 543 -22.54 7.52 -13.25
CA GLN A 543 -23.74 8.28 -13.55
C GLN A 543 -23.69 9.70 -12.95
N MET A 544 -23.25 9.88 -11.70
CA MET A 544 -23.02 11.20 -11.11
C MET A 544 -21.99 12.04 -11.90
N VAL A 545 -20.89 11.43 -12.36
CA VAL A 545 -19.87 12.10 -13.21
C VAL A 545 -20.52 12.66 -14.49
N LYS A 546 -21.37 11.87 -15.16
CA LYS A 546 -22.12 12.29 -16.36
C LYS A 546 -23.15 13.38 -16.06
N ASP A 547 -23.94 13.24 -14.99
CA ASP A 547 -25.02 14.17 -14.66
C ASP A 547 -24.49 15.55 -14.21
N ASN A 548 -23.25 15.61 -13.74
CA ASN A 548 -22.51 16.84 -13.45
C ASN A 548 -21.70 17.38 -14.65
N GLY A 549 -21.81 16.76 -15.83
CA GLY A 549 -21.19 17.23 -17.08
C GLY A 549 -19.69 16.94 -17.22
N PHE A 550 -19.08 16.18 -16.32
CA PHE A 550 -17.66 15.80 -16.43
C PHE A 550 -17.46 14.78 -17.55
N ASN A 551 -16.52 15.07 -18.46
CA ASN A 551 -16.19 14.23 -19.62
C ASN A 551 -14.78 13.63 -19.58
N LYS A 552 -14.05 13.85 -18.48
CA LYS A 552 -12.66 13.41 -18.25
C LYS A 552 -12.53 12.94 -16.79
N VAL A 553 -11.92 11.78 -16.57
CA VAL A 553 -11.64 11.25 -15.23
C VAL A 553 -10.20 10.75 -15.11
N LYS A 554 -9.52 11.06 -14.00
CA LYS A 554 -8.25 10.43 -13.61
C LYS A 554 -8.53 9.38 -12.54
N LEU A 555 -8.03 8.16 -12.77
CA LEU A 555 -8.09 7.02 -11.86
C LEU A 555 -6.67 6.70 -11.36
N PHE A 556 -6.54 6.46 -10.06
CA PHE A 556 -5.24 6.17 -9.43
C PHE A 556 -4.82 4.70 -9.54
N GLU A 557 -5.75 3.81 -9.83
CA GLU A 557 -5.53 2.37 -10.03
C GLU A 557 -6.48 1.82 -11.11
N ALA A 558 -6.18 0.62 -11.62
CA ALA A 558 -7.00 -0.08 -12.61
C ALA A 558 -7.97 -1.09 -11.96
N ASP A 559 -8.97 -0.62 -11.20
CA ASP A 559 -10.03 -1.48 -10.68
C ASP A 559 -11.00 -1.93 -11.79
N GLU A 560 -11.19 -3.24 -11.90
CA GLU A 560 -12.02 -3.92 -12.90
C GLU A 560 -13.49 -3.46 -12.89
N LYS A 561 -14.04 -3.10 -11.72
CA LYS A 561 -15.44 -2.66 -11.58
C LYS A 561 -15.61 -1.21 -12.02
N ILE A 562 -14.64 -0.35 -11.72
CA ILE A 562 -14.63 1.05 -12.17
C ILE A 562 -14.46 1.11 -13.69
N LEU A 563 -13.48 0.38 -14.24
CA LEU A 563 -13.32 0.26 -15.69
C LEU A 563 -14.56 -0.39 -16.33
N GLY A 564 -15.13 -1.42 -15.71
CA GLY A 564 -16.38 -2.05 -16.13
C GLY A 564 -17.58 -1.09 -16.17
N ALA A 565 -17.71 -0.19 -15.19
CA ALA A 565 -18.77 0.82 -15.14
C ALA A 565 -18.58 1.96 -16.16
N LEU A 566 -17.35 2.16 -16.66
CA LEU A 566 -17.02 3.17 -17.68
C LEU A 566 -17.19 2.63 -19.12
N ILE A 567 -17.44 1.33 -19.32
CA ILE A 567 -17.71 0.73 -20.64
C ILE A 567 -18.94 1.40 -21.26
N GLY A 568 -18.83 1.78 -22.54
CA GLY A 568 -19.92 2.42 -23.29
C GLY A 568 -20.16 3.88 -22.91
N THR A 569 -19.23 4.52 -22.19
CA THR A 569 -19.25 5.96 -21.90
C THR A 569 -18.20 6.72 -22.72
N ASP A 570 -18.52 7.96 -23.12
CA ASP A 570 -17.59 8.85 -23.85
C ASP A 570 -16.57 9.56 -22.93
N ILE A 571 -16.51 9.19 -21.65
CA ILE A 571 -15.62 9.79 -20.64
C ILE A 571 -14.17 9.39 -20.93
N GLU A 572 -13.30 10.38 -21.09
CA GLU A 572 -11.87 10.17 -21.30
C GLU A 572 -11.18 9.77 -19.99
N VAL A 573 -10.45 8.65 -20.01
CA VAL A 573 -9.79 8.11 -18.81
C VAL A 573 -8.28 8.36 -18.85
N MET A 574 -7.73 8.98 -17.81
CA MET A 574 -6.32 8.89 -17.45
C MET A 574 -6.17 7.77 -16.41
N LEU A 575 -5.50 6.68 -16.77
CA LEU A 575 -5.38 5.47 -15.95
C LEU A 575 -3.98 5.38 -15.34
N ALA A 576 -3.85 5.44 -14.03
CA ALA A 576 -2.53 5.44 -13.38
C ALA A 576 -1.99 4.04 -13.05
N ILE A 577 -0.66 3.98 -12.99
CA ILE A 577 0.18 2.88 -12.51
C ILE A 577 0.74 3.31 -11.15
N PRO A 578 0.48 2.59 -10.05
CA PRO A 578 1.00 2.92 -8.74
C PRO A 578 2.53 2.94 -8.66
N ASN A 579 3.10 3.81 -7.82
CA ASN A 579 4.55 3.98 -7.67
C ASN A 579 5.29 2.68 -7.33
N TYR A 580 4.67 1.74 -6.61
CA TYR A 580 5.30 0.46 -6.28
C TYR A 580 5.62 -0.40 -7.52
N MET A 581 4.88 -0.25 -8.63
CA MET A 581 5.12 -1.00 -9.86
C MET A 581 6.29 -0.45 -10.70
N LEU A 582 6.77 0.76 -10.42
CA LEU A 582 7.78 1.43 -11.24
C LEU A 582 9.09 0.65 -11.30
N LEU A 583 9.51 0.02 -10.20
CA LEU A 583 10.74 -0.76 -10.17
C LEU A 583 10.64 -1.99 -11.09
N ASP A 584 9.58 -2.79 -10.97
CA ASP A 584 9.39 -3.99 -11.79
C ASP A 584 9.22 -3.64 -13.27
N MET A 585 8.41 -2.63 -13.59
CA MET A 585 8.24 -2.14 -14.97
C MET A 585 9.50 -1.51 -15.55
N SER A 586 10.41 -0.99 -14.72
CA SER A 586 11.72 -0.48 -15.18
C SER A 586 12.72 -1.59 -15.48
N GLY A 587 12.64 -2.71 -14.75
CA GLY A 587 13.54 -3.85 -14.88
C GLY A 587 13.12 -4.88 -15.94
N ASP A 588 11.82 -5.12 -16.11
CA ASP A 588 11.27 -6.07 -17.08
C ASP A 588 10.14 -5.43 -17.93
N PRO A 589 10.38 -5.18 -19.24
CA PRO A 589 9.35 -4.74 -20.18
C PRO A 589 8.14 -5.69 -20.27
N GLY A 590 8.31 -6.99 -19.97
CA GLY A 590 7.23 -7.96 -19.92
C GLY A 590 6.15 -7.63 -18.88
N VAL A 591 6.51 -6.97 -17.78
CA VAL A 591 5.56 -6.47 -16.77
C VAL A 591 4.73 -5.33 -17.33
N ALA A 592 5.36 -4.38 -18.04
CA ALA A 592 4.66 -3.27 -18.69
C ALA A 592 3.71 -3.76 -19.80
N VAL A 593 4.15 -4.72 -20.63
CA VAL A 593 3.31 -5.38 -21.64
C VAL A 593 2.12 -6.09 -21.00
N SER A 594 2.34 -6.87 -19.93
CA SER A 594 1.28 -7.58 -19.23
C SER A 594 0.23 -6.63 -18.62
N TRP A 595 0.68 -5.52 -18.04
CA TRP A 595 -0.22 -4.48 -17.50
C TRP A 595 -1.03 -3.78 -18.60
N VAL A 596 -0.39 -3.41 -19.72
CA VAL A 596 -1.08 -2.78 -20.87
C VAL A 596 -2.11 -3.74 -21.48
N VAL A 597 -1.81 -5.03 -21.58
CA VAL A 597 -2.78 -6.03 -22.07
C VAL A 597 -3.99 -6.13 -21.14
N ALA A 598 -3.76 -6.32 -19.83
CA ALA A 598 -4.84 -6.51 -18.86
C ALA A 598 -5.70 -5.24 -18.65
N ASN A 599 -5.07 -4.08 -18.54
CA ASN A 599 -5.72 -2.87 -18.02
C ASN A 599 -6.03 -1.81 -19.09
N VAL A 600 -5.44 -1.93 -20.29
CA VAL A 600 -5.70 -1.03 -21.41
C VAL A 600 -6.39 -1.78 -22.56
N THR A 601 -5.68 -2.71 -23.23
CA THR A 601 -6.21 -3.29 -24.49
C THR A 601 -7.48 -4.10 -24.29
N SER A 602 -7.63 -4.77 -23.15
CA SER A 602 -8.85 -5.51 -22.78
C SER A 602 -10.11 -4.63 -22.69
N TYR A 603 -9.96 -3.31 -22.58
CA TYR A 603 -11.06 -2.33 -22.57
C TYR A 603 -11.11 -1.46 -23.85
N CYS A 604 -10.10 -1.51 -24.72
CA CYS A 604 -10.01 -0.70 -25.94
C CYS A 604 -10.65 -1.37 -27.17
N TYR A 605 -11.95 -1.65 -27.09
CA TYR A 605 -12.78 -2.12 -28.21
C TYR A 605 -13.91 -1.13 -28.54
N THR A 606 -14.64 -1.34 -29.63
CA THR A 606 -15.76 -0.47 -30.03
C THR A 606 -16.87 -0.49 -28.99
N GLY A 607 -17.10 0.65 -28.31
CA GLY A 607 -18.01 0.73 -27.17
C GLY A 607 -17.40 0.30 -25.83
N GLY A 608 -16.08 0.12 -25.75
CA GLY A 608 -15.33 -0.13 -24.51
C GLY A 608 -15.09 1.15 -23.69
N VAL A 609 -13.93 1.25 -23.04
CA VAL A 609 -13.52 2.42 -22.24
C VAL A 609 -12.60 3.34 -23.06
N LYS A 610 -12.91 4.63 -23.07
CA LYS A 610 -12.15 5.66 -23.80
C LYS A 610 -10.90 6.11 -23.03
N ILE A 611 -9.97 5.18 -22.81
CA ILE A 611 -8.66 5.47 -22.21
C ILE A 611 -7.89 6.43 -23.13
N LYS A 612 -7.35 7.51 -22.58
CA LYS A 612 -6.62 8.56 -23.32
C LYS A 612 -5.16 8.70 -22.88
N TYR A 613 -4.89 8.50 -21.59
CA TYR A 613 -3.55 8.62 -21.01
C TYR A 613 -3.26 7.47 -20.04
N VAL A 614 -2.00 7.06 -19.96
CA VAL A 614 -1.50 6.18 -18.89
C VAL A 614 -0.55 6.98 -18.01
N ALA A 615 -0.88 7.16 -16.73
CA ALA A 615 -0.06 7.91 -15.78
C ALA A 615 0.93 6.97 -15.07
N VAL A 616 2.21 7.05 -15.45
CA VAL A 616 3.28 6.16 -14.99
C VAL A 616 3.83 6.67 -13.65
N GLY A 617 3.25 6.18 -12.55
CA GLY A 617 3.48 6.71 -11.21
C GLY A 617 2.53 7.85 -10.85
N ASN A 618 2.63 8.33 -9.61
CA ASN A 618 2.04 9.59 -9.16
C ASN A 618 3.04 10.32 -8.25
N GLU A 619 3.49 11.49 -8.68
CA GLU A 619 4.46 12.34 -8.00
C GLU A 619 5.78 11.63 -7.59
N PRO A 620 6.40 10.79 -8.45
CA PRO A 620 7.51 9.93 -8.04
C PRO A 620 8.78 10.68 -7.57
N PHE A 621 8.88 11.98 -7.84
CA PHE A 621 10.05 12.82 -7.54
C PHE A 621 9.87 13.71 -6.29
N LEU A 622 8.78 13.54 -5.52
CA LEU A 622 8.56 14.23 -4.24
C LEU A 622 9.78 14.08 -3.32
N HIS A 623 10.16 15.17 -2.65
CA HIS A 623 11.20 15.13 -1.61
C HIS A 623 10.93 14.07 -0.52
N SER A 624 9.67 13.79 -0.18
CA SER A 624 9.27 12.79 0.82
C SER A 624 9.64 11.34 0.45
N TYR A 625 9.82 11.04 -0.84
CA TYR A 625 10.31 9.73 -1.30
C TYR A 625 11.84 9.61 -1.29
N ASN A 626 12.58 10.67 -0.92
CA ASN A 626 14.05 10.67 -0.80
C ASN A 626 14.78 10.05 -2.02
N GLY A 627 14.27 10.32 -3.23
CA GLY A 627 14.84 9.83 -4.49
C GLY A 627 14.54 8.38 -4.87
N THR A 628 13.70 7.65 -4.11
CA THR A 628 13.41 6.20 -4.30
C THR A 628 13.09 5.83 -5.75
N TYR A 629 12.27 6.62 -6.46
CA TYR A 629 11.79 6.27 -7.80
C TYR A 629 12.60 6.88 -8.96
N LEU A 630 13.63 7.70 -8.69
CA LEU A 630 14.36 8.45 -9.73
C LEU A 630 14.89 7.54 -10.84
N GLN A 631 15.53 6.43 -10.47
CA GLN A 631 16.15 5.51 -11.45
C GLN A 631 15.12 4.65 -12.19
N SER A 632 13.92 4.46 -11.62
CA SER A 632 12.87 3.60 -12.19
C SER A 632 11.88 4.35 -13.11
N THR A 633 11.60 5.63 -12.85
CA THR A 633 10.51 6.35 -13.55
C THR A 633 10.73 6.46 -15.06
N LEU A 634 11.91 6.87 -15.52
CA LEU A 634 12.17 7.04 -16.96
C LEU A 634 12.17 5.70 -17.73
N PRO A 635 12.83 4.61 -17.26
CA PRO A 635 12.72 3.32 -17.95
C PRO A 635 11.30 2.72 -17.89
N ALA A 636 10.56 2.86 -16.78
CA ALA A 636 9.17 2.42 -16.70
C ALA A 636 8.28 3.19 -17.71
N LEU A 637 8.44 4.51 -17.82
CA LEU A 637 7.74 5.32 -18.82
C LEU A 637 8.02 4.85 -20.25
N LYS A 638 9.29 4.51 -20.56
CA LYS A 638 9.70 3.96 -21.86
C LYS A 638 9.04 2.62 -22.13
N ASN A 639 9.12 1.68 -21.17
CA ASN A 639 8.57 0.34 -21.32
C ASN A 639 7.02 0.34 -21.44
N VAL A 640 6.33 1.25 -20.74
CA VAL A 640 4.87 1.40 -20.84
C VAL A 640 4.46 2.03 -22.18
N GLN A 641 5.13 3.10 -22.64
CA GLN A 641 4.83 3.67 -23.96
C GLN A 641 5.11 2.68 -25.09
N GLU A 642 6.20 1.91 -24.99
CA GLU A 642 6.53 0.92 -26.02
C GLU A 642 5.60 -0.31 -25.97
N ALA A 643 5.06 -0.67 -24.80
CA ALA A 643 3.96 -1.63 -24.69
C ALA A 643 2.67 -1.12 -25.38
N LEU A 644 2.33 0.17 -25.23
CA LEU A 644 1.21 0.80 -25.96
C LEU A 644 1.47 0.84 -27.48
N ASN A 645 2.71 1.06 -27.91
CA ASN A 645 3.11 1.04 -29.31
C ASN A 645 2.96 -0.36 -29.92
N HIS A 646 3.51 -1.39 -29.27
CA HIS A 646 3.38 -2.80 -29.69
C HIS A 646 1.92 -3.29 -29.70
N ALA A 647 1.09 -2.79 -28.79
CA ALA A 647 -0.34 -3.07 -28.75
C ALA A 647 -1.16 -2.33 -29.85
N GLY A 648 -0.52 -1.50 -30.67
CA GLY A 648 -1.17 -0.74 -31.75
C GLY A 648 -2.00 0.46 -31.28
N VAL A 649 -1.98 0.79 -29.99
CA VAL A 649 -2.80 1.87 -29.38
C VAL A 649 -2.00 3.15 -29.08
N GLY A 650 -0.66 3.11 -29.11
CA GLY A 650 0.25 4.22 -28.76
C GLY A 650 0.14 5.48 -29.64
N SER A 651 -0.59 5.41 -30.76
CA SER A 651 -0.98 6.57 -31.57
C SER A 651 -2.12 7.38 -30.94
N GLN A 652 -3.00 6.72 -30.16
CA GLN A 652 -4.19 7.31 -29.55
C GLN A 652 -4.01 7.54 -28.04
N ILE A 653 -3.35 6.59 -27.38
CA ILE A 653 -3.11 6.55 -25.92
C ILE A 653 -1.65 6.87 -25.65
N LYS A 654 -1.38 7.80 -24.73
CA LYS A 654 -0.03 8.28 -24.42
C LYS A 654 0.34 8.02 -22.97
N ALA A 655 1.56 7.52 -22.73
CA ALA A 655 2.12 7.44 -21.39
C ALA A 655 2.64 8.83 -20.95
N THR A 656 2.41 9.20 -19.70
CA THR A 656 2.84 10.46 -19.08
C THR A 656 3.25 10.21 -17.64
N VAL A 657 3.95 11.16 -16.99
CA VAL A 657 4.26 11.10 -15.55
C VAL A 657 3.61 12.31 -14.89
N PRO A 658 2.68 12.13 -13.94
CA PRO A 658 2.22 13.19 -13.05
C PRO A 658 3.34 13.52 -12.05
N PHE A 659 3.89 14.73 -12.14
CA PHE A 659 4.81 15.27 -11.14
C PHE A 659 4.06 16.17 -10.14
N ASN A 660 4.62 16.38 -8.95
CA ASN A 660 4.17 17.47 -8.07
C ASN A 660 4.85 18.78 -8.48
N ALA A 661 4.24 19.93 -8.17
CA ALA A 661 4.86 21.25 -8.32
C ALA A 661 6.19 21.42 -7.55
N ASP A 662 6.55 20.53 -6.62
CA ASP A 662 7.82 20.55 -5.91
C ASP A 662 9.06 20.37 -6.81
N ILE A 663 8.91 19.83 -8.04
CA ILE A 663 10.07 19.54 -8.93
C ILE A 663 10.71 20.79 -9.56
N TYR A 664 10.11 21.97 -9.41
CA TYR A 664 10.63 23.25 -9.88
C TYR A 664 10.51 24.32 -8.79
N TYR A 665 11.33 25.36 -8.89
CA TYR A 665 11.39 26.43 -7.90
C TYR A 665 11.84 27.75 -8.54
N SER A 666 11.38 28.86 -7.97
CA SER A 666 12.03 30.16 -8.15
C SER A 666 13.06 30.34 -7.03
N PRO A 667 14.31 30.74 -7.33
CA PRO A 667 15.32 30.99 -6.29
C PRO A 667 14.89 32.06 -5.28
N GLU A 668 15.23 31.87 -3.99
CA GLU A 668 14.88 32.83 -2.92
C GLU A 668 15.42 34.25 -3.15
N SER A 669 16.52 34.38 -3.90
CA SER A 669 17.12 35.65 -4.30
C SER A 669 16.36 36.39 -5.40
N ASN A 670 15.44 35.71 -6.11
CA ASN A 670 14.57 36.29 -7.12
C ASN A 670 13.26 35.45 -7.24
N PRO A 671 12.34 35.55 -6.27
CA PRO A 671 11.18 34.66 -6.15
C PRO A 671 10.03 35.06 -7.09
N VAL A 672 10.29 35.03 -8.41
CA VAL A 672 9.32 35.32 -9.49
C VAL A 672 9.26 34.17 -10.49
N PRO A 673 8.14 33.96 -11.21
CA PRO A 673 7.99 32.82 -12.13
C PRO A 673 9.03 32.75 -13.25
N SER A 674 9.46 33.88 -13.83
CA SER A 674 10.55 33.91 -14.83
C SER A 674 11.89 33.40 -14.32
N ALA A 675 12.11 33.43 -13.00
CA ALA A 675 13.29 32.85 -12.37
C ALA A 675 13.23 31.32 -12.26
N GLY A 676 12.05 30.71 -12.45
CA GLY A 676 11.77 29.28 -12.30
C GLY A 676 12.69 28.35 -13.08
N ASP A 677 13.24 27.34 -12.41
CA ASP A 677 14.02 26.25 -13.02
C ASP A 677 13.68 24.92 -12.30
N PHE A 678 14.01 23.79 -12.92
CA PHE A 678 13.86 22.47 -12.27
C PHE A 678 14.90 22.30 -11.15
N ARG A 679 14.55 21.61 -10.06
CA ARG A 679 15.47 21.40 -8.92
C ARG A 679 16.77 20.74 -9.40
N PRO A 680 17.97 21.24 -9.02
CA PRO A 680 19.22 20.84 -9.67
C PRO A 680 19.53 19.34 -9.64
N GLU A 681 19.14 18.64 -8.57
CA GLU A 681 19.43 17.23 -8.35
C GLU A 681 18.54 16.25 -9.15
N ILE A 682 17.46 16.75 -9.77
CA ILE A 682 16.59 15.99 -10.68
C ILE A 682 16.52 16.56 -12.10
N ARG A 683 16.98 17.80 -12.32
CA ARG A 683 16.89 18.55 -13.59
C ARG A 683 17.18 17.71 -14.83
N ASP A 684 18.36 17.10 -14.91
CA ASP A 684 18.80 16.38 -16.12
C ASP A 684 17.95 15.13 -16.40
N LEU A 685 17.39 14.51 -15.36
CA LEU A 685 16.46 13.38 -15.47
C LEU A 685 15.06 13.85 -15.90
N THR A 686 14.57 14.95 -15.33
CA THR A 686 13.31 15.58 -15.75
C THR A 686 13.38 16.03 -17.21
N ILE A 687 14.52 16.58 -17.65
CA ILE A 687 14.76 16.96 -19.06
C ILE A 687 14.74 15.73 -19.99
N GLN A 688 15.32 14.59 -19.59
CA GLN A 688 15.22 13.34 -20.36
C GLN A 688 13.79 12.79 -20.44
N ILE A 689 12.98 12.97 -19.38
CA ILE A 689 11.56 12.62 -19.40
C ILE A 689 10.79 13.57 -20.34
N ILE A 690 11.00 14.89 -20.24
CA ILE A 690 10.40 15.89 -21.13
C ILE A 690 10.72 15.57 -22.60
N GLN A 691 11.98 15.28 -22.91
CA GLN A 691 12.41 14.91 -24.26
C GLN A 691 11.65 13.68 -24.78
N TYR A 692 11.59 12.61 -23.98
CA TYR A 692 10.89 11.39 -24.38
C TYR A 692 9.37 11.59 -24.54
N LEU A 693 8.76 12.48 -23.76
CA LEU A 693 7.36 12.86 -23.93
C LEU A 693 7.13 13.62 -25.25
N VAL A 694 8.02 14.55 -25.63
CA VAL A 694 7.95 15.23 -26.94
C VAL A 694 8.15 14.25 -28.10
N GLU A 695 9.12 13.35 -28.01
CA GLU A 695 9.40 12.31 -29.01
C GLU A 695 8.18 11.39 -29.27
N ASN A 696 7.23 11.30 -28.33
CA ASN A 696 6.05 10.45 -28.40
C ASN A 696 4.72 11.21 -28.56
N ASP A 697 4.70 12.54 -28.71
CA ASP A 697 3.47 13.37 -28.68
C ASP A 697 2.64 13.13 -27.40
N ALA A 698 3.30 13.15 -26.25
CA ALA A 698 2.71 12.96 -24.93
C ALA A 698 2.80 14.26 -24.09
N PRO A 699 1.77 14.58 -23.27
CA PRO A 699 1.80 15.77 -22.42
C PRO A 699 2.71 15.58 -21.21
N PHE A 700 3.24 16.69 -20.71
CA PHE A 700 3.78 16.81 -19.37
C PHE A 700 2.64 16.98 -18.37
N THR A 701 2.53 16.10 -17.37
CA THR A 701 1.45 16.15 -16.37
C THR A 701 1.99 16.72 -15.06
N ILE A 702 1.31 17.70 -14.49
CA ILE A 702 1.72 18.39 -13.26
C ILE A 702 0.57 18.50 -12.26
N ASN A 703 0.85 18.32 -10.98
CA ASN A 703 -0.10 18.48 -9.88
C ASN A 703 0.22 19.79 -9.15
N ILE A 704 -0.75 20.70 -9.06
CA ILE A 704 -0.55 22.07 -8.55
C ILE A 704 -1.54 22.33 -7.41
N TYR A 705 -1.00 22.62 -6.22
CA TYR A 705 -1.77 22.71 -4.98
C TYR A 705 -1.61 24.07 -4.26
N PRO A 706 -2.32 25.13 -4.69
CA PRO A 706 -2.27 26.48 -4.08
C PRO A 706 -2.53 26.53 -2.57
N PHE A 707 -3.39 25.64 -2.07
CA PHE A 707 -3.66 25.47 -0.64
C PHE A 707 -2.38 25.25 0.18
N LEU A 708 -1.39 24.49 -0.34
CA LEU A 708 -0.16 24.19 0.39
C LEU A 708 0.71 25.43 0.65
N SER A 709 0.56 26.50 -0.14
CA SER A 709 1.24 27.77 0.12
C SER A 709 0.72 28.48 1.39
N LEU A 710 -0.56 28.33 1.73
CA LEU A 710 -1.15 28.83 2.98
C LEU A 710 -0.89 27.90 4.17
N TYR A 711 -0.85 26.59 3.92
CA TYR A 711 -0.53 25.59 4.94
C TYR A 711 0.93 25.70 5.40
N GLY A 712 1.87 25.78 4.45
CA GLY A 712 3.30 25.87 4.73
C GLY A 712 3.80 27.26 5.16
N ASN A 713 3.05 28.34 4.91
CA ASN A 713 3.47 29.71 5.25
C ASN A 713 2.31 30.56 5.78
N ILE A 714 2.31 30.79 7.10
CA ILE A 714 1.30 31.60 7.81
C ILE A 714 1.27 33.09 7.41
N TYR A 715 2.28 33.58 6.68
CA TYR A 715 2.36 34.95 6.17
C TYR A 715 2.02 35.06 4.67
N PHE A 716 1.65 33.95 4.02
CA PHE A 716 1.27 33.96 2.61
C PHE A 716 -0.02 34.79 2.39
N PRO A 717 -0.11 35.65 1.35
CA PRO A 717 -1.28 36.51 1.18
C PRO A 717 -2.54 35.69 0.82
N LEU A 718 -3.53 35.68 1.71
CA LEU A 718 -4.76 34.88 1.55
C LEU A 718 -5.43 35.08 0.19
N ASP A 719 -5.63 36.33 -0.24
CA ASP A 719 -6.30 36.63 -1.52
C ASP A 719 -5.48 36.23 -2.76
N PHE A 720 -4.15 36.09 -2.63
CA PHE A 720 -3.29 35.60 -3.72
C PHE A 720 -3.44 34.09 -3.93
N ALA A 721 -4.07 33.37 -3.01
CA ALA A 721 -4.40 31.96 -3.21
C ALA A 721 -5.65 31.74 -4.11
N PHE A 722 -6.39 32.79 -4.47
CA PHE A 722 -7.66 32.72 -5.18
C PHE A 722 -7.68 33.55 -6.48
N PHE A 723 -8.63 33.26 -7.36
CA PHE A 723 -8.71 33.82 -8.72
C PHE A 723 -9.43 35.18 -8.83
N ASP A 724 -10.07 35.65 -7.76
CA ASP A 724 -10.74 36.96 -7.70
C ASP A 724 -9.77 38.15 -7.53
N GLY A 725 -8.52 37.87 -7.15
CA GLY A 725 -7.38 38.76 -7.37
C GLY A 725 -6.78 39.39 -6.11
N SER A 726 -5.45 39.31 -6.01
CA SER A 726 -4.69 39.85 -4.88
C SER A 726 -4.55 41.38 -4.90
N ASN A 727 -4.68 41.99 -3.73
CA ASN A 727 -4.25 43.37 -3.44
C ASN A 727 -2.72 43.55 -3.42
N LYS A 728 -1.96 42.45 -3.46
CA LYS A 728 -0.50 42.37 -3.61
C LYS A 728 -0.18 41.40 -4.76
N PRO A 729 -0.37 41.80 -6.02
CA PRO A 729 -0.02 40.97 -7.18
C PRO A 729 1.51 40.90 -7.33
N VAL A 730 2.02 39.77 -7.84
CA VAL A 730 3.45 39.61 -8.15
C VAL A 730 3.70 40.15 -9.56
N LYS A 731 4.58 41.14 -9.71
CA LYS A 731 5.00 41.66 -11.01
C LYS A 731 6.35 41.08 -11.42
N ASP A 732 6.44 40.60 -12.65
CA ASP A 732 7.56 39.84 -13.20
C ASP A 732 7.83 40.28 -14.66
N GLY A 733 8.67 41.31 -14.82
CA GLY A 733 8.81 42.03 -16.08
C GLY A 733 7.49 42.68 -16.47
N ASP A 734 6.95 42.30 -17.63
CA ASP A 734 5.63 42.74 -18.11
C ASP A 734 4.46 41.84 -17.64
N HIS A 735 4.75 40.69 -17.02
CA HIS A 735 3.72 39.80 -16.46
C HIS A 735 3.25 40.30 -15.09
N LEU A 736 1.95 40.14 -14.83
CA LEU A 736 1.33 40.49 -13.56
C LEU A 736 0.47 39.31 -13.09
N TYR A 737 0.93 38.63 -12.05
CA TYR A 737 0.23 37.51 -11.44
C TYR A 737 -0.70 38.02 -10.34
N THR A 738 -2.00 37.83 -10.52
CA THR A 738 -3.02 38.20 -9.53
C THR A 738 -3.37 37.06 -8.57
N ASN A 739 -2.98 35.83 -8.91
CA ASN A 739 -3.18 34.60 -8.15
C ASN A 739 -1.95 33.69 -8.25
N VAL A 740 -1.81 32.74 -7.32
CA VAL A 740 -0.66 31.82 -7.21
C VAL A 740 -0.73 30.63 -8.17
N PHE A 741 -1.91 30.25 -8.67
CA PHE A 741 -2.03 29.17 -9.64
C PHE A 741 -1.32 29.56 -10.95
N ASP A 742 -1.63 30.74 -11.49
CA ASP A 742 -0.96 31.30 -12.67
C ASP A 742 0.55 31.43 -12.45
N ALA A 743 0.95 31.92 -11.27
CA ALA A 743 2.35 32.10 -10.92
C ALA A 743 3.11 30.76 -10.88
N ASN A 744 2.54 29.73 -10.25
CA ASN A 744 3.16 28.41 -10.14
C ASN A 744 3.18 27.67 -11.50
N PHE A 745 2.11 27.77 -12.28
CA PHE A 745 2.04 27.22 -13.63
C PHE A 745 3.06 27.89 -14.56
N ASP A 746 3.22 29.22 -14.49
CA ASP A 746 4.24 29.89 -15.29
C ASP A 746 5.67 29.65 -14.78
N THR A 747 5.89 29.32 -13.50
CA THR A 747 7.19 28.78 -13.04
C THR A 747 7.55 27.48 -13.78
N LEU A 748 6.57 26.60 -14.05
CA LEU A 748 6.78 25.43 -14.92
C LEU A 748 7.03 25.83 -16.38
N VAL A 749 6.26 26.77 -16.94
CA VAL A 749 6.45 27.26 -18.32
C VAL A 749 7.87 27.82 -18.50
N TRP A 750 8.37 28.62 -17.56
CA TRP A 750 9.73 29.15 -17.60
C TRP A 750 10.81 28.10 -17.37
N SER A 751 10.54 27.07 -16.57
CA SER A 751 11.43 25.90 -16.43
C SER A 751 11.51 25.10 -17.73
N LEU A 752 10.38 24.89 -18.42
CA LEU A 752 10.31 24.23 -19.74
C LEU A 752 11.00 25.08 -20.83
N ASN A 753 10.83 26.40 -20.81
CA ASN A 753 11.55 27.33 -21.69
C ASN A 753 13.08 27.20 -21.53
N LYS A 754 13.57 27.15 -20.28
CA LYS A 754 15.01 26.96 -19.97
C LYS A 754 15.53 25.56 -20.28
N ALA A 755 14.66 24.55 -20.26
CA ALA A 755 14.97 23.20 -20.73
C ALA A 755 14.98 23.06 -22.26
N GLY A 756 14.51 24.08 -23.02
CA GLY A 756 14.45 24.07 -24.48
C GLY A 756 13.14 23.55 -25.08
N TYR A 757 12.08 23.39 -24.27
CA TYR A 757 10.80 22.80 -24.68
C TYR A 757 9.59 23.73 -24.46
N PRO A 758 9.58 24.96 -25.04
CA PRO A 758 8.54 25.97 -24.79
C PRO A 758 7.13 25.50 -25.19
N ASP A 759 7.02 24.74 -26.28
CA ASP A 759 5.75 24.31 -26.84
C ASP A 759 5.14 23.07 -26.15
N MET A 760 5.88 22.40 -25.24
CA MET A 760 5.44 21.18 -24.53
C MET A 760 4.01 21.30 -24.00
N LYS A 761 3.11 20.38 -24.36
CA LYS A 761 1.74 20.39 -23.83
C LYS A 761 1.76 20.09 -22.32
N ILE A 762 1.13 20.95 -21.53
CA ILE A 762 0.92 20.73 -20.10
C ILE A 762 -0.52 20.25 -19.86
N VAL A 763 -0.68 19.32 -18.91
CA VAL A 763 -1.97 18.92 -18.31
C VAL A 763 -1.84 19.05 -16.80
N VAL A 764 -2.77 19.72 -16.13
CA VAL A 764 -2.80 19.77 -14.67
C VAL A 764 -3.54 18.54 -14.15
N GLY A 765 -2.80 17.53 -13.71
CA GLY A 765 -3.31 16.20 -13.34
C GLY A 765 -4.06 16.17 -12.01
N GLU A 766 -3.72 17.06 -11.08
CA GLU A 766 -4.42 17.28 -9.81
C GLU A 766 -4.34 18.77 -9.45
N VAL A 767 -5.48 19.37 -9.12
CA VAL A 767 -5.59 20.73 -8.57
C VAL A 767 -6.92 20.88 -7.85
N GLY A 768 -6.94 21.50 -6.67
CA GLY A 768 -8.16 21.65 -5.88
C GLY A 768 -7.93 22.37 -4.56
N TRP A 769 -8.86 22.19 -3.61
CA TRP A 769 -8.77 22.80 -2.28
C TRP A 769 -9.58 21.98 -1.25
N PRO A 770 -9.01 21.64 -0.08
CA PRO A 770 -9.67 20.80 0.91
C PRO A 770 -10.71 21.56 1.75
N THR A 771 -11.69 20.82 2.26
CA THR A 771 -12.94 21.38 2.82
C THR A 771 -13.05 21.27 4.34
N ASP A 772 -12.13 20.55 4.99
CA ASP A 772 -11.97 20.43 6.44
C ASP A 772 -10.52 19.98 6.76
N GLY A 773 -10.14 19.94 8.04
CA GLY A 773 -8.84 19.41 8.50
C GLY A 773 -7.70 20.44 8.66
N ASP A 774 -7.96 21.71 8.34
CA ASP A 774 -7.11 22.88 8.65
C ASP A 774 -8.00 24.14 8.67
N LYS A 775 -7.61 25.19 9.41
CA LYS A 775 -8.30 26.49 9.44
C LYS A 775 -8.60 27.10 8.06
N ASN A 776 -7.73 26.88 7.05
CA ASN A 776 -7.91 27.37 5.68
C ASN A 776 -8.65 26.36 4.79
N ALA A 777 -8.71 25.10 5.21
CA ALA A 777 -9.44 24.02 4.57
C ALA A 777 -10.90 24.07 5.05
N ASN A 778 -11.74 24.83 4.36
CA ASN A 778 -13.14 25.00 4.72
C ASN A 778 -14.00 25.13 3.46
N VAL A 779 -15.30 24.83 3.59
CA VAL A 779 -16.28 24.83 2.50
C VAL A 779 -16.33 26.16 1.71
N GLN A 780 -16.14 27.30 2.38
CA GLN A 780 -16.19 28.62 1.71
C GLN A 780 -14.95 28.86 0.85
N ASN A 781 -13.75 28.58 1.38
CA ASN A 781 -12.51 28.68 0.62
C ASN A 781 -12.46 27.66 -0.51
N ALA A 782 -12.87 26.41 -0.27
CA ALA A 782 -12.91 25.38 -1.30
C ALA A 782 -13.83 25.76 -2.46
N LYS A 783 -15.02 26.30 -2.15
CA LYS A 783 -15.92 26.86 -3.16
C LYS A 783 -15.30 28.06 -3.90
N ARG A 784 -14.70 29.03 -3.20
CA ARG A 784 -14.04 30.22 -3.78
C ARG A 784 -12.95 29.81 -4.77
N PHE A 785 -12.10 28.86 -4.38
CA PHE A 785 -11.02 28.35 -5.21
C PHE A 785 -11.53 27.52 -6.39
N ASN A 786 -12.30 26.45 -6.15
CA ASN A 786 -12.72 25.52 -7.21
C ASN A 786 -13.63 26.19 -8.24
N GLN A 787 -14.51 27.12 -7.83
CA GLN A 787 -15.33 27.86 -8.80
C GLN A 787 -14.48 28.83 -9.65
N GLY A 788 -13.51 29.50 -9.03
CA GLY A 788 -12.57 30.39 -9.73
C GLY A 788 -11.66 29.65 -10.71
N LEU A 789 -11.17 28.47 -10.32
CA LEU A 789 -10.37 27.58 -11.18
C LEU A 789 -11.15 27.14 -12.42
N ILE A 790 -12.40 26.71 -12.25
CA ILE A 790 -13.26 26.29 -13.37
C ILE A 790 -13.52 27.49 -14.31
N GLN A 791 -13.84 28.66 -13.76
CA GLN A 791 -14.04 29.88 -14.55
C GLN A 791 -12.76 30.30 -15.29
N HIS A 792 -11.58 30.21 -14.65
CA HIS A 792 -10.30 30.48 -15.27
C HIS A 792 -10.03 29.51 -16.44
N ALA A 793 -10.13 28.19 -16.20
CA ALA A 793 -9.85 27.16 -17.20
C ALA A 793 -10.80 27.23 -18.41
N LEU A 794 -12.10 27.45 -18.16
CA LEU A 794 -13.10 27.62 -19.22
C LEU A 794 -12.99 28.96 -19.97
N SER A 795 -12.32 29.97 -19.41
CA SER A 795 -12.15 31.27 -20.08
C SER A 795 -11.23 31.21 -21.32
N GLY A 796 -10.37 30.20 -21.43
CA GLY A 796 -9.40 30.05 -22.53
C GLY A 796 -8.30 31.12 -22.59
N ASN A 797 -8.24 32.04 -21.62
CA ASN A 797 -7.23 33.11 -21.59
C ASN A 797 -5.82 32.61 -21.28
N GLY A 798 -5.71 31.45 -20.62
CA GLY A 798 -4.47 30.92 -20.06
C GLY A 798 -3.85 31.82 -19.00
N THR A 799 -2.58 31.56 -18.70
CA THR A 799 -1.78 32.31 -17.74
C THR A 799 -1.20 33.59 -18.35
N PRO A 800 -0.56 34.49 -17.57
CA PRO A 800 0.13 35.66 -18.08
C PRO A 800 1.15 35.36 -19.19
N ALA A 801 2.00 34.33 -19.02
CA ALA A 801 3.04 33.96 -19.98
C ALA A 801 2.57 32.94 -21.04
N ARG A 802 1.54 32.12 -20.77
CA ARG A 802 1.05 31.11 -21.72
C ARG A 802 -0.46 31.16 -21.95
N ARG A 803 -0.85 31.72 -23.10
CA ARG A 803 -2.24 31.85 -23.54
C ARG A 803 -2.82 30.54 -24.08
N GLY A 804 -4.08 30.28 -23.78
CA GLY A 804 -4.84 29.14 -24.30
C GLY A 804 -5.70 28.42 -23.26
N SER A 805 -6.35 27.33 -23.65
CA SER A 805 -7.07 26.42 -22.75
C SER A 805 -6.10 25.61 -21.89
N ILE A 806 -6.35 25.53 -20.59
CA ILE A 806 -5.61 24.68 -19.65
C ILE A 806 -6.44 23.42 -19.38
N ASP A 807 -5.95 22.24 -19.79
CA ASP A 807 -6.52 20.96 -19.35
C ASP A 807 -6.23 20.78 -17.85
N VAL A 808 -7.28 20.70 -17.02
CA VAL A 808 -7.18 20.53 -15.56
C VAL A 808 -8.03 19.35 -15.09
N TYR A 809 -7.60 18.66 -14.04
CA TYR A 809 -8.36 17.62 -13.35
C TYR A 809 -8.55 18.01 -11.88
N LEU A 810 -9.80 18.25 -11.49
CA LEU A 810 -10.14 18.70 -10.14
C LEU A 810 -9.85 17.60 -9.10
N PHE A 811 -9.09 17.91 -8.05
CA PHE A 811 -8.80 17.00 -6.95
C PHE A 811 -9.66 17.35 -5.72
N SER A 812 -10.64 16.54 -5.31
CA SER A 812 -11.10 15.24 -5.86
C SER A 812 -12.64 15.17 -5.97
N LEU A 813 -13.16 14.09 -6.54
CA LEU A 813 -14.61 13.88 -6.67
C LEU A 813 -15.27 13.68 -5.29
N ILE A 814 -14.77 12.75 -4.48
CA ILE A 814 -15.37 12.28 -3.22
C ILE A 814 -14.30 12.29 -2.11
N ASP A 815 -14.70 12.59 -0.87
CA ASP A 815 -13.84 12.50 0.32
C ASP A 815 -13.27 11.09 0.56
N GLU A 816 -11.99 11.00 0.91
CA GLU A 816 -11.23 9.74 0.99
C GLU A 816 -10.84 9.39 2.44
N ASN A 817 -11.82 8.91 3.22
CA ASN A 817 -11.66 8.73 4.68
C ASN A 817 -10.61 7.68 5.14
N ALA A 818 -10.07 6.87 4.23
CA ALA A 818 -8.99 5.91 4.48
C ALA A 818 -7.62 6.37 3.92
N LYS A 819 -7.55 7.55 3.27
CA LYS A 819 -6.30 8.15 2.80
C LYS A 819 -5.34 8.48 3.97
N SER A 820 -4.04 8.50 3.68
CA SER A 820 -3.00 8.84 4.67
C SER A 820 -3.08 10.31 5.07
N ILE A 821 -2.82 10.59 6.35
CA ILE A 821 -2.75 11.94 6.91
C ILE A 821 -1.30 12.37 7.22
N GLU A 822 -0.30 11.63 6.72
CA GLU A 822 1.14 12.00 6.84
C GLU A 822 1.46 13.38 6.22
N PRO A 823 0.83 13.83 5.11
CA PRO A 823 0.92 15.22 4.63
C PRO A 823 0.13 16.25 5.47
N GLY A 824 -0.91 15.81 6.19
CA GLY A 824 -1.77 16.65 7.03
C GLY A 824 -3.21 16.13 7.14
N SER A 825 -3.95 16.61 8.14
CA SER A 825 -5.34 16.20 8.42
C SER A 825 -6.34 16.56 7.31
N PHE A 826 -6.01 17.54 6.47
CA PHE A 826 -6.83 17.95 5.33
C PHE A 826 -6.91 16.92 4.20
N GLU A 827 -6.00 15.92 4.17
CA GLU A 827 -5.87 14.95 3.07
C GLU A 827 -7.12 14.11 2.78
N ARG A 828 -8.06 14.03 3.72
CA ARG A 828 -9.31 13.25 3.57
C ARG A 828 -10.45 14.08 2.98
N HIS A 829 -10.28 15.39 2.85
CA HIS A 829 -11.36 16.37 2.64
C HIS A 829 -11.29 17.13 1.31
N TRP A 830 -10.58 16.59 0.31
CA TRP A 830 -10.48 17.19 -1.03
C TRP A 830 -11.75 17.03 -1.87
N GLY A 831 -12.75 16.27 -1.42
CA GLY A 831 -13.96 15.98 -2.20
C GLY A 831 -14.81 17.22 -2.49
N ILE A 832 -15.35 17.31 -3.71
CA ILE A 832 -16.50 18.20 -4.00
C ILE A 832 -17.82 17.58 -3.52
N PHE A 833 -17.86 16.25 -3.39
CA PHE A 833 -18.93 15.47 -2.76
C PHE A 833 -18.46 14.85 -1.42
N GLU A 834 -19.38 14.73 -0.46
CA GLU A 834 -19.23 13.89 0.73
C GLU A 834 -19.10 12.40 0.31
N PHE A 835 -18.60 11.55 1.21
CA PHE A 835 -18.45 10.09 1.04
C PHE A 835 -19.69 9.35 0.48
N ASP A 836 -20.88 9.94 0.66
CA ASP A 836 -22.18 9.40 0.24
C ASP A 836 -22.70 9.98 -1.08
N GLY A 837 -21.95 10.90 -1.72
CA GLY A 837 -22.32 11.51 -2.99
C GLY A 837 -23.22 12.75 -2.87
N LYS A 838 -23.33 13.36 -1.68
CA LYS A 838 -23.94 14.70 -1.52
C LYS A 838 -22.94 15.84 -1.84
N PRO A 839 -23.34 16.89 -2.58
CA PRO A 839 -22.49 18.07 -2.78
C PRO A 839 -22.11 18.76 -1.47
N LYS A 840 -20.82 19.02 -1.24
CA LYS A 840 -20.35 19.83 -0.09
C LYS A 840 -20.68 21.32 -0.27
N TYR A 841 -20.81 21.77 -1.52
CA TYR A 841 -21.17 23.15 -1.88
C TYR A 841 -21.74 23.22 -3.30
N LYS A 842 -22.38 24.34 -3.64
CA LYS A 842 -22.77 24.66 -5.02
C LYS A 842 -21.52 25.04 -5.84
N LEU A 843 -21.33 24.33 -6.95
CA LEU A 843 -20.28 24.54 -7.94
C LEU A 843 -20.90 24.41 -9.34
N ASP A 844 -20.70 25.41 -10.19
CA ASP A 844 -21.05 25.35 -11.61
C ASP A 844 -19.84 24.85 -12.40
N VAL A 845 -19.96 23.62 -12.90
CA VAL A 845 -18.95 22.93 -13.74
C VAL A 845 -19.07 23.35 -15.21
N SER A 846 -20.24 23.83 -15.64
CA SER A 846 -20.51 24.25 -17.02
C SER A 846 -19.94 25.63 -17.37
N GLY A 847 -19.77 26.50 -16.36
CA GLY A 847 -19.42 27.92 -16.54
C GLY A 847 -20.57 28.79 -17.09
N SER A 848 -21.79 28.26 -17.17
CA SER A 848 -22.98 28.97 -17.66
C SER A 848 -23.44 30.11 -16.74
N GLN A 849 -23.03 30.10 -15.47
CA GLN A 849 -23.49 30.97 -14.39
C GLN A 849 -24.98 30.78 -13.98
N GLU A 850 -25.67 29.78 -14.53
CA GLU A 850 -27.10 29.52 -14.32
C GLU A 850 -27.44 28.98 -12.92
N ASN A 851 -26.46 28.85 -12.01
CA ASN A 851 -26.61 28.36 -10.64
C ASN A 851 -27.19 26.93 -10.51
N VAL A 852 -27.10 26.14 -11.58
CA VAL A 852 -27.28 24.69 -11.54
C VAL A 852 -26.16 24.10 -10.69
N GLY A 853 -26.46 23.80 -9.43
CA GLY A 853 -25.52 23.18 -8.50
C GLY A 853 -25.32 21.69 -8.82
N LEU A 854 -24.28 21.12 -8.23
CA LEU A 854 -23.92 19.71 -8.40
C LEU A 854 -25.10 18.77 -8.12
N VAL A 855 -25.27 17.75 -8.97
CA VAL A 855 -26.27 16.69 -8.86
C VAL A 855 -25.74 15.60 -7.92
N ALA A 856 -26.52 15.25 -6.89
CA ALA A 856 -26.17 14.23 -5.90
C ALA A 856 -26.47 12.81 -6.38
N VAL A 857 -25.87 11.80 -5.74
CA VAL A 857 -26.22 10.39 -5.98
C VAL A 857 -27.62 10.05 -5.43
N GLU A 858 -28.47 9.47 -6.28
CA GLU A 858 -29.78 8.94 -5.89
C GLU A 858 -29.70 7.49 -5.33
N ASP A 859 -30.69 7.04 -4.58
CA ASP A 859 -30.80 5.69 -3.97
C ASP A 859 -29.66 5.28 -3.03
N VAL A 860 -28.98 6.25 -2.40
CA VAL A 860 -27.95 5.98 -1.42
C VAL A 860 -28.56 5.28 -0.20
N ARG A 861 -28.08 4.07 0.10
CA ARG A 861 -28.50 3.29 1.27
C ARG A 861 -27.57 3.61 2.41
N TYR A 862 -28.13 4.04 3.53
CA TYR A 862 -27.40 4.29 4.77
C TYR A 862 -27.54 3.09 5.72
N MET A 863 -26.59 2.95 6.63
CA MET A 863 -26.79 2.12 7.81
C MET A 863 -27.89 2.70 8.73
N PRO A 864 -28.38 1.95 9.74
CA PRO A 864 -29.35 2.47 10.70
C PRO A 864 -28.93 3.81 11.30
N ARG A 865 -29.89 4.69 11.58
CA ARG A 865 -29.64 5.97 12.27
C ARG A 865 -29.38 5.72 13.75
N LYS A 866 -28.15 5.31 14.04
CA LYS A 866 -27.62 5.00 15.37
C LYS A 866 -26.22 5.57 15.45
N TRP A 867 -25.88 6.14 16.61
CA TRP A 867 -24.59 6.76 16.88
C TRP A 867 -23.97 6.17 18.13
N CYS A 868 -22.64 6.15 18.19
CA CYS A 868 -21.92 5.80 19.41
C CYS A 868 -21.46 7.07 20.12
N ILE A 869 -21.85 7.26 21.38
CA ILE A 869 -21.52 8.46 22.16
C ILE A 869 -20.82 8.09 23.48
N LEU A 870 -20.13 9.05 24.10
CA LEU A 870 -19.68 8.93 25.48
C LEU A 870 -20.90 8.76 26.39
N ASN A 871 -20.91 7.73 27.22
CA ASN A 871 -22.03 7.43 28.11
C ASN A 871 -22.14 8.50 29.22
N PRO A 872 -23.24 9.28 29.29
CA PRO A 872 -23.36 10.41 30.21
C PRO A 872 -23.45 10.00 31.70
N HIS A 873 -23.58 8.70 31.99
CA HIS A 873 -23.63 8.16 33.36
C HIS A 873 -22.26 7.71 33.89
N VAL A 874 -21.21 7.73 33.06
CA VAL A 874 -19.87 7.30 33.44
C VAL A 874 -19.16 8.43 34.19
N GLN A 875 -18.67 8.12 35.41
CA GLN A 875 -17.90 9.06 36.24
C GLN A 875 -16.40 8.78 36.25
N ASP A 876 -15.96 7.57 35.86
CA ASP A 876 -14.56 7.22 35.69
C ASP A 876 -14.13 7.44 34.24
N LEU A 877 -13.18 8.36 34.03
CA LEU A 877 -12.67 8.75 32.72
C LEU A 877 -11.15 8.50 32.59
N GLU A 878 -10.53 7.70 33.46
CA GLU A 878 -9.06 7.47 33.47
C GLU A 878 -8.54 6.87 32.14
N ASP A 879 -9.36 6.03 31.50
CA ASP A 879 -9.07 5.40 30.21
C ASP A 879 -9.62 6.20 29.00
N LEU A 880 -10.23 7.37 29.21
CA LEU A 880 -10.94 8.11 28.15
C LEU A 880 -10.02 8.48 26.98
N ALA A 881 -8.90 9.17 27.26
CA ALA A 881 -7.95 9.58 26.22
C ALA A 881 -7.44 8.38 25.41
N LYS A 882 -7.10 7.28 26.09
CA LYS A 882 -6.59 6.03 25.48
C LYS A 882 -7.61 5.40 24.53
N ASN A 883 -8.91 5.54 24.81
CA ASN A 883 -10.00 5.06 23.95
C ASN A 883 -10.26 6.01 22.77
N ILE A 884 -10.13 7.32 22.94
CA ILE A 884 -10.17 8.31 21.85
C ILE A 884 -9.02 8.06 20.87
N ASP A 885 -7.79 7.95 21.38
CA ASP A 885 -6.59 7.63 20.59
C ASP A 885 -6.77 6.31 19.83
N TYR A 886 -7.33 5.28 20.48
CA TYR A 886 -7.62 3.99 19.85
C TYR A 886 -8.63 4.12 18.71
N ALA A 887 -9.76 4.81 18.93
CA ALA A 887 -10.77 5.06 17.91
C ALA A 887 -10.14 5.78 16.71
N CYS A 888 -9.53 6.94 16.94
CA CYS A 888 -8.94 7.79 15.92
C CYS A 888 -7.73 7.18 15.21
N SER A 889 -7.05 6.19 15.81
CA SER A 889 -6.00 5.40 15.13
C SER A 889 -6.55 4.39 14.11
N LEU A 890 -7.86 4.17 14.05
CA LEU A 890 -8.53 3.15 13.24
C LEU A 890 -9.79 3.63 12.50
N SER A 891 -10.06 4.93 12.52
CA SER A 891 -11.15 5.60 11.80
C SER A 891 -10.72 7.01 11.35
N ASP A 892 -11.68 7.88 11.02
CA ASP A 892 -11.39 9.29 10.75
C ASP A 892 -11.84 10.21 11.88
N CYS A 893 -10.90 10.99 12.43
CA CYS A 893 -11.13 12.02 13.43
C CYS A 893 -10.55 13.38 13.01
N THR A 894 -10.13 13.54 11.76
CA THR A 894 -9.42 14.73 11.27
C THR A 894 -10.22 16.03 11.46
N ALA A 895 -11.55 15.97 11.40
CA ALA A 895 -12.47 17.08 11.69
C ALA A 895 -12.38 17.65 13.13
N LEU A 896 -11.75 16.93 14.08
CA LEU A 896 -11.47 17.44 15.44
C LEU A 896 -10.23 18.36 15.49
N GLY A 897 -9.43 18.41 14.42
CA GLY A 897 -8.19 19.17 14.32
C GLY A 897 -8.36 20.68 14.51
N TYR A 898 -7.27 21.39 14.82
CA TYR A 898 -7.36 22.84 15.07
C TYR A 898 -7.90 23.61 13.86
N GLY A 899 -8.97 24.39 14.08
CA GLY A 899 -9.67 25.12 13.02
C GLY A 899 -10.53 24.27 12.07
N SER A 900 -10.68 22.98 12.35
CA SER A 900 -11.56 22.04 11.61
C SER A 900 -13.01 22.09 12.10
N SER A 901 -13.97 21.55 11.34
CA SER A 901 -15.42 21.72 11.55
C SER A 901 -15.92 21.35 12.95
N CYS A 902 -15.35 20.30 13.56
CA CYS A 902 -15.73 19.80 14.88
C CYS A 902 -14.80 20.29 16.01
N ASN A 903 -13.87 21.22 15.76
CA ASN A 903 -12.89 21.69 16.74
C ASN A 903 -13.51 22.46 17.93
N HIS A 904 -14.77 22.90 17.81
CA HIS A 904 -15.52 23.62 18.83
C HIS A 904 -16.21 22.70 19.86
N LEU A 905 -16.14 21.37 19.70
CA LEU A 905 -16.76 20.41 20.60
C LEU A 905 -16.09 20.39 22.00
N SER A 906 -16.88 20.05 23.02
CA SER A 906 -16.36 19.79 24.37
C SER A 906 -15.60 18.46 24.43
N VAL A 907 -14.89 18.17 25.54
CA VAL A 907 -14.20 16.88 25.75
C VAL A 907 -15.16 15.68 25.56
N ALA A 908 -16.39 15.79 26.04
CA ALA A 908 -17.42 14.77 25.84
C ALA A 908 -17.92 14.68 24.40
N GLY A 909 -17.96 15.81 23.68
CA GLY A 909 -18.23 15.86 22.24
C GLY A 909 -17.13 15.19 21.42
N ASN A 910 -15.86 15.53 21.66
CA ASN A 910 -14.69 14.93 21.03
C ASN A 910 -14.64 13.41 21.23
N ALA A 911 -14.90 12.95 22.46
CA ALA A 911 -15.01 11.54 22.79
C ALA A 911 -16.12 10.84 21.98
N SER A 912 -17.31 11.44 21.98
CA SER A 912 -18.46 10.91 21.24
C SER A 912 -18.20 10.89 19.73
N TYR A 913 -17.53 11.91 19.17
CA TYR A 913 -17.22 11.97 17.75
C TYR A 913 -16.25 10.86 17.35
N ALA A 914 -15.17 10.68 18.11
CA ALA A 914 -14.22 9.59 17.91
C ALA A 914 -14.89 8.21 18.00
N PHE A 915 -15.70 7.98 19.03
CA PHE A 915 -16.43 6.73 19.22
C PHE A 915 -17.43 6.47 18.10
N ASN A 916 -18.18 7.48 17.65
CA ASN A 916 -19.07 7.34 16.50
C ASN A 916 -18.28 7.01 15.22
N MET A 917 -17.26 7.78 14.89
CA MET A 917 -16.51 7.56 13.65
C MET A 917 -15.87 6.16 13.59
N TYR A 918 -15.43 5.61 14.73
CA TYR A 918 -15.03 4.21 14.82
C TYR A 918 -16.20 3.24 14.61
N TYR A 919 -17.29 3.40 15.36
CA TYR A 919 -18.48 2.55 15.27
C TYR A 919 -19.09 2.48 13.86
N GLN A 920 -19.14 3.62 13.15
CA GLN A 920 -19.58 3.67 11.75
C GLN A 920 -18.57 3.01 10.79
N PHE A 921 -17.26 3.18 11.04
CA PHE A 921 -16.21 2.51 10.27
C PHE A 921 -16.24 0.97 10.46
N LYS A 922 -16.80 0.49 11.58
CA LYS A 922 -16.99 -0.93 11.91
C LYS A 922 -18.41 -1.46 11.66
N ASP A 923 -19.10 -0.93 10.65
CA ASP A 923 -20.43 -1.43 10.23
C ASP A 923 -21.49 -1.50 11.36
N GLN A 924 -21.36 -0.64 12.37
CA GLN A 924 -22.25 -0.53 13.53
C GLN A 924 -22.39 -1.80 14.40
N ASN A 925 -21.38 -2.68 14.52
CA ASN A 925 -21.51 -3.81 15.45
C ASN A 925 -21.66 -3.33 16.91
N SER A 926 -22.53 -3.98 17.67
CA SER A 926 -22.86 -3.58 19.06
C SER A 926 -21.69 -3.60 20.05
N TRP A 927 -20.59 -4.29 19.72
CA TRP A 927 -19.39 -4.39 20.55
C TRP A 927 -18.33 -3.32 20.21
N ASP A 928 -18.39 -2.75 19.00
CA ASP A 928 -17.55 -1.62 18.58
C ASP A 928 -17.99 -0.29 19.23
N CYS A 929 -19.13 -0.27 19.93
CA CYS A 929 -19.57 0.84 20.79
C CYS A 929 -19.53 0.48 22.29
N ASN A 930 -18.45 -0.15 22.76
CA ASN A 930 -18.25 -0.42 24.18
C ASN A 930 -17.18 0.47 24.82
N PHE A 931 -15.98 0.55 24.23
CA PHE A 931 -14.83 1.34 24.74
C PHE A 931 -14.59 1.15 26.26
N SER A 932 -14.47 -0.11 26.71
CA SER A 932 -14.34 -0.47 28.13
C SER A 932 -15.51 -0.04 29.04
N GLY A 933 -16.71 0.15 28.46
CA GLY A 933 -17.90 0.65 29.15
C GLY A 933 -18.05 2.18 29.14
N LEU A 934 -17.10 2.92 28.54
CA LEU A 934 -17.16 4.37 28.43
C LEU A 934 -18.21 4.85 27.43
N ALA A 935 -18.61 4.01 26.46
CA ALA A 935 -19.52 4.40 25.38
C ALA A 935 -20.91 3.74 25.47
N VAL A 936 -21.87 4.32 24.77
CA VAL A 936 -23.24 3.77 24.61
C VAL A 936 -23.79 4.12 23.22
N VAL A 937 -24.59 3.22 22.65
CA VAL A 937 -25.34 3.49 21.41
C VAL A 937 -26.57 4.33 21.72
N THR A 938 -26.81 5.37 20.92
CA THR A 938 -28.02 6.20 20.94
C THR A 938 -28.70 6.23 19.57
N ASP A 939 -30.01 6.46 19.58
CA ASP A 939 -30.85 6.68 18.39
C ASP A 939 -31.15 8.19 18.22
N GLU A 940 -30.61 9.05 19.10
CA GLU A 940 -30.64 10.51 19.00
C GLU A 940 -29.40 11.03 18.24
N ASP A 941 -29.60 11.96 17.31
CA ASP A 941 -28.53 12.54 16.48
C ASP A 941 -27.69 13.56 17.28
N PRO A 942 -26.39 13.30 17.56
CA PRO A 942 -25.57 14.16 18.41
C PRO A 942 -24.90 15.32 17.66
N SER A 943 -25.17 15.49 16.36
CA SER A 943 -24.61 16.55 15.51
C SER A 943 -24.95 17.96 16.00
N LYS A 944 -24.04 18.92 15.83
CA LYS A 944 -24.24 20.33 16.24
C LYS A 944 -23.60 21.30 15.27
N ASP A 945 -24.32 22.37 14.96
CA ASP A 945 -23.89 23.47 14.09
C ASP A 945 -23.31 22.95 12.76
N GLU A 946 -22.03 23.19 12.47
CA GLU A 946 -21.36 22.65 11.26
C GLU A 946 -20.77 21.24 11.47
N CYS A 947 -20.65 20.76 12.71
CA CYS A 947 -20.10 19.45 13.04
C CYS A 947 -21.14 18.33 12.93
N ARG A 948 -21.01 17.49 11.89
CA ARG A 948 -21.90 16.36 11.64
C ARG A 948 -21.32 15.04 12.14
N PHE A 949 -22.09 14.32 12.95
CA PHE A 949 -21.79 12.95 13.33
C PHE A 949 -22.37 12.03 12.25
N LEU A 950 -21.51 11.60 11.33
CA LEU A 950 -21.91 10.87 10.14
C LEU A 950 -22.54 9.49 10.47
N VAL A 951 -23.39 9.02 9.57
CA VAL A 951 -23.87 7.63 9.49
C VAL A 951 -23.40 7.10 8.15
N MET A 952 -22.58 6.04 8.14
CA MET A 952 -21.95 5.55 6.91
C MET A 952 -22.95 4.86 5.97
N ILE A 953 -22.62 4.80 4.69
CA ILE A 953 -23.44 4.11 3.68
C ILE A 953 -23.38 2.59 3.91
N ALA A 954 -24.50 1.90 3.69
CA ALA A 954 -24.58 0.44 3.79
C ALA A 954 -23.82 -0.29 2.67
N TYR A 955 -23.21 0.46 1.74
CA TYR A 955 -22.26 -0.03 0.75
C TYR A 955 -20.84 -0.09 1.35
N GLY A 956 -20.68 -0.87 2.43
CA GLY A 956 -19.36 -1.31 2.91
C GLY A 956 -18.73 -2.32 1.95
N SER A 957 -17.57 -2.89 2.33
CA SER A 957 -16.86 -3.94 1.58
C SER A 957 -17.64 -5.28 1.60
N SER A 958 -18.71 -5.33 0.80
CA SER A 958 -19.83 -6.23 1.06
C SER A 958 -19.61 -7.67 0.57
N GLU A 959 -19.34 -8.60 1.50
CA GLU A 959 -19.53 -10.05 1.32
C GLU A 959 -20.92 -10.38 0.70
N MET A 960 -21.92 -9.50 0.84
CA MET A 960 -23.26 -9.70 0.29
C MET A 960 -23.31 -9.77 -1.26
N LEU A 961 -22.29 -9.29 -1.99
CA LEU A 961 -22.18 -9.50 -3.44
C LEU A 961 -21.92 -10.97 -3.81
N ARG A 962 -21.22 -11.72 -2.94
CA ARG A 962 -21.03 -13.18 -3.06
C ARG A 962 -22.37 -13.90 -3.02
N HIS A 963 -23.25 -13.51 -2.09
CA HIS A 963 -24.59 -14.07 -1.97
C HIS A 963 -25.44 -13.81 -3.21
N ARG A 964 -25.30 -12.66 -3.88
CA ARG A 964 -26.07 -12.36 -5.10
C ARG A 964 -25.65 -13.25 -6.30
N LYS A 965 -24.34 -13.47 -6.49
CA LYS A 965 -23.86 -14.45 -7.49
C LYS A 965 -24.26 -15.89 -7.12
N VAL A 966 -24.14 -16.29 -5.85
CA VAL A 966 -24.56 -17.61 -5.36
C VAL A 966 -26.07 -17.84 -5.55
N PHE A 967 -26.93 -16.88 -5.22
CA PHE A 967 -28.38 -16.98 -5.48
C PHE A 967 -28.69 -17.10 -6.97
N HIS A 968 -27.98 -16.37 -7.84
CA HIS A 968 -28.22 -16.46 -9.28
C HIS A 968 -27.78 -17.82 -9.85
N ILE A 969 -26.68 -18.39 -9.35
CA ILE A 969 -26.22 -19.75 -9.68
C ILE A 969 -27.21 -20.80 -9.17
N ILE A 970 -27.67 -20.71 -7.92
CA ILE A 970 -28.68 -21.61 -7.34
C ILE A 970 -29.99 -21.52 -8.14
N PHE A 971 -30.43 -20.32 -8.53
CA PHE A 971 -31.61 -20.13 -9.37
C PHE A 971 -31.45 -20.79 -10.75
N LEU A 972 -30.29 -20.64 -11.41
CA LEU A 972 -29.99 -21.30 -12.68
C LEU A 972 -29.94 -22.82 -12.55
N ILE A 973 -29.41 -23.36 -11.45
CA ILE A 973 -29.43 -24.79 -11.14
C ILE A 973 -30.88 -25.28 -10.95
N ILE A 974 -31.70 -24.57 -10.17
CA ILE A 974 -33.11 -24.93 -9.94
C ILE A 974 -33.91 -24.90 -11.25
N VAL A 975 -33.76 -23.86 -12.08
CA VAL A 975 -34.41 -23.78 -13.40
C VAL A 975 -33.91 -24.92 -14.31
N GLY A 976 -32.61 -25.22 -14.31
CA GLY A 976 -32.04 -26.35 -15.04
C GLY A 976 -32.62 -27.71 -14.59
N CYS A 977 -32.77 -27.93 -13.28
CA CYS A 977 -33.39 -29.13 -12.72
C CYS A 977 -34.88 -29.23 -13.08
N ILE A 978 -35.63 -28.13 -13.05
CA ILE A 978 -37.05 -28.11 -13.45
C ILE A 978 -37.19 -28.43 -14.95
N VAL A 979 -36.38 -27.81 -15.81
CA VAL A 979 -36.36 -28.11 -17.25
C VAL A 979 -35.95 -29.56 -17.53
N PHE A 980 -34.97 -30.09 -16.79
CA PHE A 980 -34.57 -31.50 -16.90
C PHE A 980 -35.70 -32.46 -16.49
N LEU A 981 -36.38 -32.19 -15.37
CA LEU A 981 -37.52 -33.01 -14.92
C LEU A 981 -38.70 -32.96 -15.91
N LEU A 982 -38.97 -31.80 -16.51
CA LEU A 982 -40.01 -31.62 -17.54
C LEU A 982 -39.64 -32.22 -18.92
N LEU A 983 -38.37 -32.61 -19.13
CA LEU A 983 -37.89 -33.32 -20.33
C LEU A 983 -37.67 -34.82 -20.10
N VAL A 984 -37.86 -35.29 -18.85
CA VAL A 984 -37.74 -36.70 -18.42
C VAL A 984 -39.11 -37.23 -17.92
N SER A 985 -40.14 -36.39 -17.95
CA SER A 985 -41.56 -36.74 -17.75
C SER A 985 -42.27 -36.96 -19.09
#